data_AF-A0A6P5XMX7-F1
#
_entry.id   AF-A0A6P5XMX7-F1
#
_cell.length_a   1.000
_cell.length_b   1.000
_cell.length_c   1.000
_cell.angle_alpha   90.00
_cell.angle_beta   90.00
_cell.angle_gamma   90.00
#
_symmetry.space_group_name_H-M   'P 1'
#
loop_
_entity.id
_entity.type
_entity.pdbx_description
1 polymer ?
#
loop_
_entity_poly.entity_id
_entity_poly.type
_entity_poly.pdbx_seq_one_letter_code
_entity_poly.pdbx_strand_id
1 'polypeptide(L)'
;MQWLAYLIYLALAPLVWILCIASTCICIALFGNPFLRPNYALIHDVSVWSIDFVKWWALYKVQQIASKVLAEHLRGTVFLNYWFQMLGAKFGSSVLLDTVDITDPSLVSIGDGAVLAEGALIQSHEVKNGILSFQSIRIGRNSSVGPYAVIQKGSVLGEEAEVLPLQKSEGGTPIIRSAKANNVQQSTIVSNAMPNKTMFHFMGIYLVGLVSSFSAAILYFLYIWLSKRPPSLQHFAFLCISGALHWIPFTVTAYVTMFDCVTLNPASFAISVAVAYLVHGLILSFLTCALTHLLTEKQQSKQSHVKIFLRHRITIACHLRFAKLLSGTETFCMYLRLLGAKVGKHCSIRAINPVSDPELVKIGAGVHLGDFSRIITGFYSRSGFIRKKVEVQENSVVGSQTLVLPGSSVEKDVILGALSVAPENSVLQRGGVYVGSQTPIIVKNTKHALDDRIEEMDVKYKKIVGNLAASLAATTLKVKSRYFHRIGVGGNGYLKINDKIEGFPDHKIFHPGKSYRVVVRHSNSLSADDDARIDARGAAVRILSGEVGDNPPLLDLTLKTGKAFYARTIADFATWLVCGLAAREEHVKRVPHVRDAVWMSLRQANSYAELHYYSNFVRLLRFPDGEERYVKFKLRPFDESISEDSGKVEPTGILPPETGAIPRDEKDTRPLLFLAEDFHRRVNSDGVRYIFQLQVRPVPQDEATREIALDCTKPWDETEFPYINVGEINIEQNLTAEEAEALEFNPFLKCHEVDVIRASASSQSASIDHGRSLIYEICQRLRNKEPLPEAWKVFLEQSDVKVDLSGCPIAAVLEKKDTGKVTLERKWYQTSWAIFVQPLLQTVIPYFLLGLAIFAPLSYVLHTKGSQKFPLHWLLPLLWVSSGLVAALTCVVAKWVLVGKKNEGETVQIWSKGVFMDTVWQAFRTLVGDYFMDMTSGSILFVLWMKLMGSEIELDQGIYVDSMGALLNPEMVEIERGGCVGREALLFGHVYEGEGGKVKFGKIRIGEGGFIGSRAVVMPGVRVESGGSLSALSLAMKEEIVKSR
;
A
#
# COMPACT_ATOMS: atom_id res chain seq x y z
N MET A 1 24.79 13.16 58.04
CA MET A 1 23.35 12.83 58.09
C MET A 1 22.54 13.36 56.90
N GLN A 2 22.73 14.60 56.44
CA GLN A 2 21.88 15.16 55.35
C GLN A 2 21.99 14.41 54.00
N TRP A 3 23.20 14.03 53.54
CA TRP A 3 23.37 13.24 52.29
C TRP A 3 22.67 11.88 52.31
N LEU A 4 22.59 11.25 53.49
CA LEU A 4 21.88 9.99 53.67
C LEU A 4 20.38 10.17 53.39
N ALA A 5 19.78 11.29 53.79
CA ALA A 5 18.38 11.59 53.52
C ALA A 5 18.10 11.71 52.01
N TYR A 6 18.97 12.39 51.26
CA TYR A 6 18.86 12.47 49.79
C TYR A 6 18.91 11.08 49.13
N LEU A 7 19.83 10.21 49.56
CA LEU A 7 19.90 8.84 49.05
C LEU A 7 18.64 8.02 49.38
N ILE A 8 18.08 8.19 50.58
CA ILE A 8 16.83 7.53 51.00
C ILE A 8 15.67 7.94 50.10
N TYR A 9 15.45 9.24 49.85
CA TYR A 9 14.36 9.68 48.96
C TYR A 9 14.51 9.18 47.53
N LEU A 10 15.73 9.18 47.00
CA LEU A 10 16.02 8.66 45.67
C LEU A 10 15.71 7.14 45.58
N ALA A 11 16.09 6.36 46.59
CA ALA A 11 15.84 4.93 46.65
C ALA A 11 14.36 4.57 46.90
N LEU A 12 13.63 5.39 47.66
CA LEU A 12 12.22 5.11 47.97
C LEU A 12 11.24 5.62 46.89
N ALA A 13 11.61 6.61 46.07
CA ALA A 13 10.73 7.16 45.04
C ALA A 13 10.15 6.10 44.07
N PRO A 14 10.91 5.12 43.56
CA PRO A 14 10.36 4.06 42.71
C PRO A 14 9.32 3.18 43.43
N LEU A 15 9.42 3.01 44.75
CA LEU A 15 8.44 2.25 45.52
C LEU A 15 7.08 2.95 45.57
N VAL A 16 7.07 4.30 45.58
CA VAL A 16 5.82 5.08 45.47
C VAL A 16 5.11 4.76 44.16
N TRP A 17 5.85 4.68 43.06
CA TRP A 17 5.31 4.32 41.75
C TRP A 17 4.73 2.90 41.74
N ILE A 18 5.49 1.91 42.24
CA ILE A 18 5.02 0.53 42.35
C ILE A 18 3.75 0.43 43.19
N LEU A 19 3.68 1.19 44.30
CA LEU A 19 2.51 1.24 45.17
C LEU A 19 1.32 1.90 44.46
N CYS A 20 1.55 2.92 43.61
CA CYS A 20 0.51 3.49 42.73
C CYS A 20 -0.03 2.46 41.72
N ILE A 21 0.85 1.66 41.11
CA ILE A 21 0.45 0.57 40.19
C ILE A 21 -0.47 -0.41 40.95
N ALA A 22 0.00 -0.94 42.08
CA ALA A 22 -0.73 -1.93 42.86
C ALA A 22 -2.07 -1.38 43.38
N SER A 23 -2.07 -0.19 43.99
CA SER A 23 -3.28 0.45 44.53
C SER A 23 -4.30 0.76 43.44
N THR A 24 -3.87 1.22 42.26
CA THR A 24 -4.79 1.46 41.13
C THR A 24 -5.46 0.16 40.69
N CYS A 25 -4.71 -0.93 40.53
CA CYS A 25 -5.28 -2.25 40.20
C CYS A 25 -6.32 -2.71 41.23
N ILE A 26 -5.95 -2.62 42.52
CA ILE A 26 -6.84 -2.99 43.63
C ILE A 26 -8.10 -2.13 43.63
N CYS A 27 -7.99 -0.82 43.42
CA CYS A 27 -9.14 0.08 43.37
C CYS A 27 -10.08 -0.27 42.22
N ILE A 28 -9.56 -0.56 41.02
CA ILE A 28 -10.39 -0.98 39.88
C ILE A 28 -11.05 -2.33 40.18
N ALA A 29 -10.33 -3.27 40.79
CA ALA A 29 -10.87 -4.58 41.14
C ALA A 29 -11.98 -4.52 42.22
N LEU A 30 -11.82 -3.67 43.23
CA LEU A 30 -12.76 -3.53 44.35
C LEU A 30 -13.95 -2.59 44.05
N PHE A 31 -13.70 -1.48 43.36
CA PHE A 31 -14.71 -0.43 43.14
C PHE A 31 -15.15 -0.31 41.68
N GLY A 32 -14.32 -0.70 40.72
CA GLY A 32 -14.70 -0.71 39.30
C GLY A 32 -15.54 -1.93 38.97
N ASN A 33 -14.99 -3.13 39.15
CA ASN A 33 -15.61 -4.37 38.69
C ASN A 33 -16.98 -4.68 39.34
N PRO A 34 -17.22 -4.46 40.64
CA PRO A 34 -18.53 -4.78 41.23
C PRO A 34 -19.62 -3.75 40.88
N PHE A 35 -19.24 -2.48 40.66
CA PHE A 35 -20.19 -1.37 40.52
C PHE A 35 -20.47 -0.98 39.06
N LEU A 36 -19.45 -1.06 38.20
CA LEU A 36 -19.51 -0.56 36.82
C LEU A 36 -19.57 -1.68 35.77
N ARG A 37 -19.28 -2.93 36.13
CA ARG A 37 -19.27 -4.03 35.17
C ARG A 37 -20.70 -4.42 34.78
N PRO A 38 -21.04 -4.44 33.48
CA PRO A 38 -22.32 -4.99 33.02
C PRO A 38 -22.48 -6.47 33.39
N ASN A 39 -23.72 -6.92 33.51
CA ASN A 39 -24.01 -8.34 33.62
C ASN A 39 -23.95 -9.00 32.24
N TYR A 40 -22.75 -9.40 31.82
CA TYR A 40 -22.51 -10.01 30.50
C TYR A 40 -23.27 -11.32 30.25
N ALA A 41 -23.83 -11.96 31.28
CA ALA A 41 -24.62 -13.19 31.12
C ALA A 41 -26.08 -12.91 30.73
N LEU A 42 -26.59 -11.70 31.00
CA LEU A 42 -27.97 -11.29 30.69
C LEU A 42 -28.02 -10.25 29.57
N ILE A 43 -26.92 -9.53 29.33
CA ILE A 43 -26.88 -8.38 28.44
C ILE A 43 -25.77 -8.60 27.41
N HIS A 44 -26.17 -8.96 26.19
CA HIS A 44 -25.25 -9.15 25.07
C HIS A 44 -25.10 -7.90 24.21
N ASP A 45 -26.20 -7.17 24.02
CA ASP A 45 -26.27 -5.95 23.22
C ASP A 45 -26.78 -4.79 24.08
N VAL A 46 -26.10 -3.65 24.00
CA VAL A 46 -26.31 -2.46 24.83
C VAL A 46 -26.39 -1.25 23.91
N SER A 47 -27.47 -0.48 24.01
CA SER A 47 -27.53 0.81 23.32
C SER A 47 -26.48 1.77 23.88
N VAL A 48 -25.78 2.51 23.03
CA VAL A 48 -24.83 3.56 23.45
C VAL A 48 -25.48 4.70 24.26
N TRP A 49 -26.81 4.79 24.23
CA TRP A 49 -27.61 5.76 25.00
C TRP A 49 -28.07 5.25 26.36
N SER A 50 -27.70 4.03 26.74
CA SER A 50 -28.12 3.41 27.99
C SER A 50 -27.17 3.71 29.15
N ILE A 51 -27.67 3.55 30.38
CA ILE A 51 -26.83 3.66 31.57
C ILE A 51 -25.80 2.54 31.66
N ASP A 52 -26.09 1.37 31.09
CA ASP A 52 -25.18 0.23 31.08
C ASP A 52 -23.98 0.49 30.14
N PHE A 53 -24.20 1.20 29.04
CA PHE A 53 -23.09 1.71 28.22
C PHE A 53 -22.20 2.65 29.02
N VAL A 54 -22.76 3.62 29.75
CA VAL A 54 -21.98 4.58 30.55
C VAL A 54 -21.16 3.87 31.63
N LYS A 55 -21.76 2.90 32.32
CA LYS A 55 -21.06 2.07 33.33
C LYS A 55 -19.90 1.30 32.70
N TRP A 56 -20.16 0.59 31.60
CA TRP A 56 -19.13 -0.12 30.85
C TRP A 56 -18.02 0.82 30.38
N TRP A 57 -18.38 1.93 29.74
CA TRP A 57 -17.46 2.91 29.18
C TRP A 57 -16.54 3.46 30.27
N ALA A 58 -17.08 3.83 31.44
CA ALA A 58 -16.30 4.30 32.57
C ALA A 58 -15.29 3.23 33.05
N LEU A 59 -15.72 1.97 33.18
CA LEU A 59 -14.83 0.87 33.55
C LEU A 59 -13.74 0.62 32.50
N TYR A 60 -14.14 0.56 31.24
CA TYR A 60 -13.27 0.35 30.09
C TYR A 60 -12.20 1.44 29.99
N LYS A 61 -12.57 2.73 30.13
CA LYS A 61 -11.62 3.86 30.03
C LYS A 61 -10.63 3.88 31.19
N VAL A 62 -11.11 3.63 32.42
CA VAL A 62 -10.22 3.53 33.59
C VAL A 62 -9.24 2.36 33.43
N GLN A 63 -9.71 1.19 32.98
CA GLN A 63 -8.84 0.05 32.70
C GLN A 63 -7.84 0.36 31.57
N GLN A 64 -8.29 0.98 30.47
CA GLN A 64 -7.44 1.34 29.34
C GLN A 64 -6.30 2.27 29.75
N ILE A 65 -6.60 3.35 30.46
CA ILE A 65 -5.59 4.33 30.87
C ILE A 65 -4.66 3.76 31.94
N ALA A 66 -5.19 3.05 32.92
CA ALA A 66 -4.36 2.36 33.91
C ALA A 66 -3.40 1.38 33.21
N SER A 67 -3.88 0.61 32.23
CA SER A 67 -3.02 -0.30 31.47
C SER A 67 -1.93 0.43 30.68
N LYS A 68 -2.28 1.46 29.91
CA LYS A 68 -1.34 2.24 29.07
C LYS A 68 -0.27 2.96 29.89
N VAL A 69 -0.61 3.44 31.09
CA VAL A 69 0.27 4.26 31.94
C VAL A 69 1.06 3.43 32.95
N LEU A 70 0.43 2.39 33.52
CA LEU A 70 0.97 1.61 34.64
C LEU A 70 1.36 0.20 34.17
N ALA A 71 0.41 -0.56 33.62
CA ALA A 71 0.62 -1.97 33.28
C ALA A 71 1.60 -2.19 32.12
N GLU A 72 1.82 -1.19 31.26
CA GLU A 72 2.83 -1.22 30.18
C GLU A 72 4.23 -1.56 30.71
N HIS A 73 4.54 -1.14 31.94
CA HIS A 73 5.80 -1.45 32.62
C HIS A 73 5.86 -2.88 33.19
N LEU A 74 4.74 -3.60 33.22
CA LEU A 74 4.64 -4.99 33.68
C LEU A 74 4.73 -6.01 32.53
N ARG A 75 4.79 -5.58 31.26
CA ARG A 75 4.90 -6.49 30.10
C ARG A 75 6.09 -7.46 30.23
N GLY A 76 5.84 -8.70 29.86
CA GLY A 76 6.80 -9.81 29.99
C GLY A 76 6.97 -10.33 31.42
N THR A 77 6.28 -9.76 32.41
CA THR A 77 6.38 -10.18 33.83
C THR A 77 5.16 -10.97 34.29
N VAL A 78 5.34 -11.74 35.36
CA VAL A 78 4.24 -12.43 36.07
C VAL A 78 3.22 -11.46 36.67
N PHE A 79 3.61 -10.21 36.95
CA PHE A 79 2.72 -9.21 37.54
C PHE A 79 1.63 -8.74 36.58
N LEU A 80 1.88 -8.78 35.26
CA LEU A 80 0.85 -8.46 34.27
C LEU A 80 -0.25 -9.53 34.21
N ASN A 81 0.10 -10.81 34.45
CA ASN A 81 -0.90 -11.87 34.56
C ASN A 81 -1.80 -11.61 35.77
N TYR A 82 -1.22 -11.31 36.93
CA TYR A 82 -1.99 -10.99 38.14
C TYR A 82 -2.85 -9.73 37.96
N TRP A 83 -2.34 -8.71 37.27
CA TRP A 83 -3.10 -7.51 36.94
C TRP A 83 -4.41 -7.85 36.23
N PHE A 84 -4.37 -8.59 35.12
CA PHE A 84 -5.58 -8.92 34.37
C PHE A 84 -6.45 -9.99 35.06
N GLN A 85 -5.86 -10.91 35.83
CA GLN A 85 -6.62 -11.85 36.66
C GLN A 85 -7.45 -11.12 37.71
N MET A 86 -6.90 -10.10 38.39
CA MET A 86 -7.65 -9.24 39.31
C MET A 86 -8.76 -8.46 38.61
N LEU A 87 -8.54 -8.08 37.34
CA LEU A 87 -9.57 -7.44 36.51
C LEU A 87 -10.63 -8.43 35.97
N GLY A 88 -10.49 -9.73 36.27
CA GLY A 88 -11.48 -10.76 36.00
C GLY A 88 -11.11 -11.77 34.91
N ALA A 89 -9.94 -11.64 34.26
CA ALA A 89 -9.52 -12.57 33.23
C ALA A 89 -9.15 -13.95 33.78
N LYS A 90 -9.37 -14.99 32.98
CA LYS A 90 -9.09 -16.38 33.36
C LYS A 90 -7.85 -16.88 32.64
N PHE A 91 -6.69 -16.81 33.29
CA PHE A 91 -5.40 -17.20 32.69
C PHE A 91 -4.83 -18.47 33.31
N GLY A 92 -4.22 -19.30 32.46
CA GLY A 92 -3.34 -20.38 32.87
C GLY A 92 -2.07 -19.89 33.59
N SER A 93 -1.40 -20.81 34.29
CA SER A 93 -0.24 -20.58 35.14
C SER A 93 1.03 -20.16 34.38
N SER A 94 1.14 -20.53 33.10
CA SER A 94 2.32 -20.34 32.26
C SER A 94 2.12 -19.40 31.07
N VAL A 95 1.07 -18.58 31.10
CA VAL A 95 0.80 -17.56 30.05
C VAL A 95 1.90 -16.50 30.04
N LEU A 96 2.38 -16.16 28.83
CA LEU A 96 3.31 -15.04 28.61
C LEU A 96 2.58 -13.90 27.92
N LEU A 97 2.48 -12.75 28.59
CA LEU A 97 1.88 -11.54 28.06
C LEU A 97 2.94 -10.47 27.78
N ASP A 98 3.08 -10.08 26.52
CA ASP A 98 3.86 -8.92 26.10
C ASP A 98 2.97 -7.81 25.54
N THR A 99 1.68 -7.83 25.84
CA THR A 99 0.70 -6.80 25.45
C THR A 99 -0.16 -6.38 26.64
N VAL A 100 -0.61 -5.13 26.66
CA VAL A 100 -1.60 -4.61 27.62
C VAL A 100 -2.95 -4.30 26.97
N ASP A 101 -3.08 -4.57 25.67
CA ASP A 101 -4.28 -4.30 24.89
C ASP A 101 -5.32 -5.42 25.02
N ILE A 102 -5.72 -5.72 26.26
CA ILE A 102 -6.83 -6.65 26.56
C ILE A 102 -8.04 -5.83 27.01
N THR A 103 -9.10 -5.81 26.22
CA THR A 103 -10.37 -5.18 26.58
C THR A 103 -11.27 -6.17 27.30
N ASP A 104 -12.07 -5.65 28.24
CA ASP A 104 -13.06 -6.42 28.98
C ASP A 104 -12.48 -7.71 29.61
N PRO A 105 -11.48 -7.61 30.50
CA PRO A 105 -10.71 -8.77 30.97
C PRO A 105 -11.59 -9.94 31.46
N SER A 106 -12.73 -9.65 32.08
CA SER A 106 -13.72 -10.64 32.53
C SER A 106 -14.32 -11.54 31.44
N LEU A 107 -14.22 -11.16 30.17
CA LEU A 107 -14.69 -11.93 29.02
C LEU A 107 -13.59 -12.77 28.36
N VAL A 108 -12.36 -12.71 28.87
CA VAL A 108 -11.18 -13.32 28.25
C VAL A 108 -10.71 -14.53 29.05
N SER A 109 -10.50 -15.65 28.34
CA SER A 109 -9.90 -16.86 28.87
C SER A 109 -8.69 -17.30 28.03
N ILE A 110 -7.56 -17.58 28.68
CA ILE A 110 -6.29 -17.93 28.02
C ILE A 110 -5.71 -19.18 28.70
N GLY A 111 -5.49 -20.24 27.92
CA GLY A 111 -4.94 -21.52 28.41
C GLY A 111 -3.45 -21.47 28.74
N ASP A 112 -2.98 -22.47 29.50
CA ASP A 112 -1.56 -22.65 29.84
C ASP A 112 -0.65 -22.66 28.60
N GLY A 113 0.54 -22.07 28.74
CA GLY A 113 1.57 -22.03 27.70
C GLY A 113 1.28 -21.08 26.53
N ALA A 114 0.15 -20.37 26.54
CA ALA A 114 -0.15 -19.41 25.49
C ALA A 114 0.76 -18.17 25.55
N VAL A 115 1.11 -17.65 24.38
CA VAL A 115 2.00 -16.49 24.20
C VAL A 115 1.26 -15.40 23.43
N LEU A 116 1.13 -14.22 24.01
CA LEU A 116 0.59 -13.04 23.34
C LEU A 116 1.73 -12.04 23.14
N ALA A 117 2.13 -11.87 21.88
CA ALA A 117 3.22 -10.99 21.48
C ALA A 117 2.84 -9.51 21.59
N GLU A 118 3.84 -8.65 21.38
CA GLU A 118 3.68 -7.22 21.56
C GLU A 118 2.59 -6.60 20.71
N GLY A 119 1.81 -5.71 21.35
CA GLY A 119 0.72 -5.00 20.72
C GLY A 119 -0.44 -5.89 20.27
N ALA A 120 -0.50 -7.19 20.55
CA ALA A 120 -1.69 -7.99 20.24
C ALA A 120 -2.92 -7.40 20.95
N LEU A 121 -4.01 -7.14 20.20
CA LEU A 121 -5.25 -6.56 20.72
C LEU A 121 -6.29 -7.66 20.90
N ILE A 122 -6.71 -7.89 22.14
CA ILE A 122 -7.77 -8.83 22.50
C ILE A 122 -9.02 -8.01 22.83
N GLN A 123 -9.96 -7.94 21.89
CA GLN A 123 -11.10 -7.03 21.99
C GLN A 123 -12.43 -7.80 22.07
N SER A 124 -13.02 -7.87 23.26
CA SER A 124 -14.25 -8.65 23.53
C SER A 124 -15.56 -7.91 23.23
N HIS A 125 -15.47 -6.69 22.71
CA HIS A 125 -16.63 -5.86 22.37
C HIS A 125 -16.51 -5.24 20.96
N GLU A 126 -17.63 -4.78 20.43
CA GLU A 126 -17.68 -3.98 19.21
C GLU A 126 -18.86 -3.00 19.29
N VAL A 127 -18.64 -1.76 18.86
CA VAL A 127 -19.70 -0.75 18.74
C VAL A 127 -19.99 -0.53 17.27
N LYS A 128 -21.21 -0.85 16.84
CA LYS A 128 -21.69 -0.67 15.47
C LYS A 128 -23.14 -0.21 15.49
N ASN A 129 -23.48 0.80 14.69
CA ASN A 129 -24.84 1.33 14.57
C ASN A 129 -25.49 1.69 15.92
N GLY A 130 -24.72 2.30 16.83
CA GLY A 130 -25.21 2.69 18.16
C GLY A 130 -25.46 1.51 19.13
N ILE A 131 -25.02 0.30 18.78
CA ILE A 131 -25.11 -0.89 19.62
C ILE A 131 -23.71 -1.36 19.99
N LEU A 132 -23.43 -1.40 21.29
CA LEU A 132 -22.29 -2.07 21.89
C LEU A 132 -22.65 -3.55 22.11
N SER A 133 -21.84 -4.44 21.58
CA SER A 133 -22.08 -5.89 21.62
C SER A 133 -20.89 -6.62 22.22
N PHE A 134 -21.16 -7.60 23.08
CA PHE A 134 -20.14 -8.34 23.83
C PHE A 134 -20.13 -9.83 23.50
N GLN A 135 -18.94 -10.40 23.30
CA GLN A 135 -18.79 -11.85 23.23
C GLN A 135 -17.45 -12.28 23.85
N SER A 136 -17.49 -13.40 24.58
CA SER A 136 -16.30 -13.95 25.22
C SER A 136 -15.25 -14.40 24.20
N ILE A 137 -13.99 -14.33 24.61
CA ILE A 137 -12.84 -14.80 23.84
C ILE A 137 -12.17 -15.94 24.59
N ARG A 138 -11.84 -17.02 23.86
CA ARG A 138 -11.09 -18.16 24.38
C ARG A 138 -9.85 -18.40 23.53
N ILE A 139 -8.68 -18.38 24.17
CA ILE A 139 -7.39 -18.72 23.59
C ILE A 139 -6.95 -20.06 24.18
N GLY A 140 -6.83 -21.09 23.36
CA GLY A 140 -6.45 -22.45 23.78
C GLY A 140 -5.02 -22.55 24.31
N ARG A 141 -4.71 -23.69 24.94
CA ARG A 141 -3.37 -24.00 25.47
C ARG A 141 -2.30 -23.96 24.39
N ASN A 142 -1.10 -23.51 24.74
CA ASN A 142 0.05 -23.44 23.83
C ASN A 142 -0.19 -22.66 22.52
N SER A 143 -1.20 -21.79 22.48
CA SER A 143 -1.48 -20.94 21.32
C SER A 143 -0.54 -19.74 21.27
N SER A 144 -0.29 -19.21 20.08
CA SER A 144 0.54 -18.02 19.87
C SER A 144 -0.24 -16.96 19.11
N VAL A 145 -0.27 -15.75 19.65
CA VAL A 145 -0.84 -14.57 18.98
C VAL A 145 0.31 -13.63 18.63
N GLY A 146 0.56 -13.47 17.33
CA GLY A 146 1.68 -12.71 16.79
C GLY A 146 1.57 -11.19 16.99
N PRO A 147 2.67 -10.45 16.74
CA PRO A 147 2.71 -9.02 16.99
C PRO A 147 1.59 -8.25 16.29
N TYR A 148 0.91 -7.37 17.03
CA TYR A 148 -0.17 -6.52 16.53
C TYR A 148 -1.36 -7.23 15.88
N ALA A 149 -1.50 -8.55 16.07
CA ALA A 149 -2.70 -9.27 15.69
C ALA A 149 -3.93 -8.77 16.48
N VAL A 150 -5.13 -8.98 15.94
CA VAL A 150 -6.41 -8.62 16.58
C VAL A 150 -7.24 -9.86 16.79
N ILE A 151 -7.57 -10.16 18.05
CA ILE A 151 -8.53 -11.20 18.41
C ILE A 151 -9.86 -10.53 18.75
N GLN A 152 -10.84 -10.70 17.86
CA GLN A 152 -12.15 -10.04 17.98
C GLN A 152 -13.12 -10.81 18.89
N LYS A 153 -14.16 -10.13 19.37
CA LYS A 153 -15.26 -10.69 20.18
C LYS A 153 -15.75 -12.02 19.58
N GLY A 154 -15.98 -13.02 20.43
CA GLY A 154 -16.50 -14.33 20.00
C GLY A 154 -15.47 -15.30 19.42
N SER A 155 -14.19 -14.89 19.35
CA SER A 155 -13.14 -15.77 18.82
C SER A 155 -12.81 -16.91 19.78
N VAL A 156 -12.72 -18.12 19.22
CA VAL A 156 -12.24 -19.32 19.92
C VAL A 156 -11.02 -19.86 19.17
N LEU A 157 -9.83 -19.60 19.70
CA LEU A 157 -8.60 -20.21 19.19
C LEU A 157 -8.46 -21.60 19.80
N GLY A 158 -8.32 -22.62 18.96
CA GLY A 158 -8.05 -23.98 19.40
C GLY A 158 -6.73 -24.10 20.16
N GLU A 159 -6.49 -25.23 20.80
CA GLU A 159 -5.16 -25.51 21.35
C GLU A 159 -4.11 -25.48 20.24
N GLU A 160 -2.93 -24.95 20.54
CA GLU A 160 -1.81 -24.85 19.61
C GLU A 160 -2.03 -23.96 18.39
N ALA A 161 -3.10 -23.14 18.40
CA ALA A 161 -3.38 -22.22 17.30
C ALA A 161 -2.30 -21.14 17.18
N GLU A 162 -1.98 -20.76 15.95
CA GLU A 162 -1.04 -19.69 15.66
C GLU A 162 -1.73 -18.62 14.82
N VAL A 163 -1.80 -17.39 15.35
CA VAL A 163 -2.26 -16.20 14.64
C VAL A 163 -1.03 -15.40 14.27
N LEU A 164 -0.80 -15.17 12.98
CA LEU A 164 0.42 -14.50 12.52
C LEU A 164 0.37 -12.99 12.83
N PRO A 165 1.53 -12.30 12.84
CA PRO A 165 1.59 -10.85 12.97
C PRO A 165 0.63 -10.11 12.03
N LEU A 166 0.02 -9.05 12.54
CA LEU A 166 -0.93 -8.20 11.80
C LEU A 166 -2.12 -8.94 11.17
N GLN A 167 -2.51 -10.10 11.72
CA GLN A 167 -3.73 -10.83 11.33
C GLN A 167 -4.87 -10.60 12.32
N LYS A 168 -6.10 -10.77 11.83
CA LYS A 168 -7.29 -10.83 12.67
C LYS A 168 -7.83 -12.26 12.77
N SER A 169 -8.46 -12.62 13.89
CA SER A 169 -9.34 -13.79 13.95
C SER A 169 -10.75 -13.42 13.46
N GLU A 170 -11.39 -14.32 12.70
CA GLU A 170 -12.80 -14.18 12.36
C GLU A 170 -13.65 -14.79 13.49
N GLY A 171 -14.63 -14.03 13.98
CA GLY A 171 -15.54 -14.49 15.04
C GLY A 171 -16.38 -15.68 14.58
N GLY A 172 -16.51 -16.70 15.43
CA GLY A 172 -17.35 -17.88 15.17
C GLY A 172 -16.67 -19.05 14.46
N THR A 173 -15.50 -18.88 13.84
CA THR A 173 -14.72 -19.97 13.23
C THR A 173 -13.55 -20.39 14.10
N PRO A 174 -13.44 -21.67 14.51
CA PRO A 174 -12.25 -22.15 15.20
C PRO A 174 -11.06 -22.13 14.23
N ILE A 175 -10.03 -21.36 14.54
CA ILE A 175 -8.76 -21.45 13.82
C ILE A 175 -8.09 -22.76 14.25
N ILE A 176 -8.20 -23.78 13.41
CA ILE A 176 -7.58 -25.09 13.62
C ILE A 176 -6.30 -25.16 12.78
N ARG A 177 -5.21 -25.50 13.47
CA ARG A 177 -3.92 -26.03 12.96
C ARG A 177 -3.59 -25.69 11.49
N SER A 178 -2.68 -24.74 11.27
CA SER A 178 -2.06 -24.55 9.95
C SER A 178 -1.23 -25.79 9.55
N ALA A 179 -1.62 -26.43 8.45
CA ALA A 179 -0.91 -27.59 7.88
C ALA A 179 0.44 -27.25 7.22
N LYS A 180 0.85 -25.97 7.19
CA LYS A 180 2.08 -25.50 6.52
C LYS A 180 3.27 -25.21 7.44
N ALA A 181 3.18 -25.50 8.74
CA ALA A 181 4.26 -25.25 9.70
C ALA A 181 5.36 -26.33 9.76
N ASN A 182 5.58 -27.10 8.68
CA ASN A 182 6.45 -28.29 8.73
C ASN A 182 7.96 -28.06 8.49
N ASN A 183 8.45 -26.82 8.36
CA ASN A 183 9.88 -26.57 8.07
C ASN A 183 10.54 -25.48 8.92
N VAL A 184 10.16 -25.34 10.19
CA VAL A 184 10.93 -24.51 11.14
C VAL A 184 11.72 -25.44 12.04
N GLN A 185 13.04 -25.43 11.88
CA GLN A 185 13.99 -26.15 12.73
C GLN A 185 13.61 -25.97 14.21
N GLN A 186 13.58 -27.09 14.95
CA GLN A 186 13.55 -27.13 16.40
C GLN A 186 14.75 -26.34 16.95
N SER A 187 14.58 -25.04 17.12
CA SER A 187 15.51 -24.22 17.88
C SER A 187 15.28 -24.53 19.36
N THR A 188 16.39 -24.70 20.08
CA THR A 188 16.44 -25.13 21.47
C THR A 188 15.47 -24.32 22.32
N ILE A 189 14.43 -24.98 22.84
CA ILE A 189 13.55 -24.40 23.87
C ILE A 189 14.46 -24.07 25.05
N VAL A 190 14.79 -22.79 25.23
CA VAL A 190 15.45 -22.35 26.45
C VAL A 190 14.37 -22.41 27.54
N SER A 191 14.49 -23.43 28.38
CA SER A 191 13.60 -23.64 29.52
C SER A 191 13.57 -22.39 30.39
N ASN A 192 12.35 -21.90 30.66
CA ASN A 192 12.06 -20.74 31.52
C ASN A 192 12.35 -20.99 33.02
N ALA A 193 13.13 -22.02 33.36
CA ALA A 193 13.47 -22.36 34.74
C ALA A 193 14.62 -21.48 35.25
N MET A 194 14.35 -20.19 35.46
CA MET A 194 15.20 -19.35 36.29
C MET A 194 14.73 -19.43 37.75
N PRO A 195 15.59 -19.84 38.71
CA PRO A 195 15.30 -19.62 40.12
C PRO A 195 15.11 -18.12 40.37
N ASN A 196 14.09 -17.74 41.17
CA ASN A 196 13.73 -16.36 41.54
C ASN A 196 13.23 -15.41 40.42
N LYS A 197 12.51 -15.92 39.40
CA LYS A 197 11.88 -15.11 38.32
C LYS A 197 11.14 -13.86 38.80
N THR A 198 10.38 -13.94 39.91
CA THR A 198 9.61 -12.82 40.48
C THR A 198 10.50 -11.67 40.99
N MET A 199 11.63 -11.99 41.62
CA MET A 199 12.56 -10.98 42.16
C MET A 199 13.20 -10.18 41.03
N PHE A 200 13.60 -10.83 39.93
CA PHE A 200 14.16 -10.15 38.76
C PHE A 200 13.14 -9.24 38.07
N HIS A 201 11.90 -9.70 37.93
CA HIS A 201 10.83 -8.87 37.37
C HIS A 201 10.58 -7.62 38.23
N PHE A 202 10.55 -7.78 39.55
CA PHE A 202 10.40 -6.65 40.47
C PHE A 202 11.56 -5.67 40.37
N MET A 203 12.80 -6.17 40.35
CA MET A 203 14.00 -5.37 40.17
C MET A 203 13.98 -4.57 38.86
N GLY A 204 13.46 -5.15 37.78
CA GLY A 204 13.31 -4.44 36.50
C GLY A 204 12.33 -3.27 36.56
N ILE A 205 11.18 -3.46 37.21
CA ILE A 205 10.19 -2.39 37.41
C ILE A 205 10.77 -1.28 38.31
N TYR A 206 11.44 -1.67 39.40
CA TYR A 206 12.10 -0.73 40.30
C TYR A 206 13.20 0.08 39.58
N LEU A 207 14.03 -0.58 38.76
CA LEU A 207 15.12 0.06 38.03
C LEU A 207 14.61 1.12 37.04
N VAL A 208 13.48 0.86 36.37
CA VAL A 208 12.84 1.86 35.49
C VAL A 208 12.51 3.14 36.26
N GLY A 209 11.86 3.01 37.41
CA GLY A 209 11.54 4.16 38.27
C GLY A 209 12.81 4.83 38.82
N LEU A 210 13.83 4.04 39.18
CA LEU A 210 15.08 4.54 39.76
C LEU A 210 15.88 5.38 38.75
N VAL A 211 16.06 4.91 37.53
CA VAL A 211 16.81 5.64 36.49
C VAL A 211 16.14 6.98 36.19
N SER A 212 14.82 7.00 36.12
CA SER A 212 14.06 8.23 35.89
C SER A 212 14.06 9.18 37.10
N SER A 213 14.01 8.64 38.32
CA SER A 213 14.19 9.42 39.55
C SER A 213 15.60 10.01 39.66
N PHE A 214 16.61 9.26 39.23
CA PHE A 214 18.00 9.72 39.19
C PHE A 214 18.19 10.86 38.19
N SER A 215 17.53 10.80 37.03
CA SER A 215 17.47 11.94 36.10
C SER A 215 16.89 13.20 36.78
N ALA A 216 15.81 13.05 37.55
CA ALA A 216 15.20 14.17 38.28
C ALA A 216 16.09 14.70 39.43
N ALA A 217 16.85 13.82 40.09
CA ALA A 217 17.83 14.21 41.09
C ALA A 217 18.96 15.05 40.49
N ILE A 218 19.50 14.65 39.32
CA ILE A 218 20.51 15.43 38.60
C ILE A 218 19.95 16.79 38.20
N LEU A 219 18.73 16.83 37.66
CA LEU A 219 18.02 18.08 37.33
C LEU A 219 17.92 19.00 38.56
N TYR A 220 17.56 18.47 39.72
CA TYR A 220 17.49 19.26 40.96
C TYR A 220 18.85 19.88 41.33
N PHE A 221 19.93 19.09 41.32
CA PHE A 221 21.26 19.58 41.65
C PHE A 221 21.76 20.63 40.64
N LEU A 222 21.44 20.45 39.36
CA LEU A 222 21.72 21.44 38.32
C LEU A 222 20.91 22.72 38.54
N TYR A 223 19.64 22.61 38.90
CA TYR A 223 18.77 23.76 39.20
C TYR A 223 19.29 24.57 40.39
N ILE A 224 19.65 23.95 41.51
CA ILE A 224 20.19 24.70 42.67
C ILE A 224 21.56 25.32 42.36
N TRP A 225 22.39 24.63 41.56
CA TRP A 225 23.71 25.14 41.18
C TRP A 225 23.62 26.39 40.30
N LEU A 226 22.68 26.41 39.35
CA LEU A 226 22.41 27.56 38.48
C LEU A 226 21.68 28.69 39.22
N SER A 227 20.66 28.36 40.01
CA SER A 227 19.82 29.36 40.69
C SER A 227 20.43 29.94 41.97
N LYS A 228 21.54 29.35 42.46
CA LYS A 228 22.19 29.70 43.74
C LYS A 228 21.25 29.64 44.95
N ARG A 229 20.16 28.85 44.86
CA ARG A 229 19.19 28.66 45.96
C ARG A 229 19.70 27.63 46.98
N PRO A 230 19.32 27.75 48.26
CA PRO A 230 19.67 26.76 49.27
C PRO A 230 18.99 25.41 48.97
N PRO A 231 19.65 24.28 49.31
CA PRO A 231 19.08 22.97 49.09
C PRO A 231 17.88 22.72 50.02
N SER A 232 16.77 22.24 49.46
CA SER A 232 15.54 21.85 50.14
C SER A 232 15.24 20.36 49.92
N LEU A 233 15.16 19.61 51.02
CA LEU A 233 14.87 18.18 51.01
C LEU A 233 13.47 17.87 50.44
N GLN A 234 12.49 18.73 50.70
CA GLN A 234 11.12 18.62 50.20
C GLN A 234 11.05 18.76 48.67
N HIS A 235 11.77 19.75 48.10
CA HIS A 235 11.82 19.93 46.65
C HIS A 235 12.55 18.77 45.96
N PHE A 236 13.64 18.27 46.57
CA PHE A 236 14.33 17.09 46.08
C PHE A 236 13.43 15.85 46.08
N ALA A 237 12.74 15.59 47.20
CA ALA A 237 11.81 14.47 47.32
C ALA A 237 10.69 14.55 46.27
N PHE A 238 10.10 15.74 46.07
CA PHE A 238 9.09 15.97 45.05
C PHE A 238 9.61 15.65 43.64
N LEU A 239 10.81 16.11 43.29
CA LEU A 239 11.40 15.83 41.97
C LEU A 239 11.73 14.36 41.79
N CYS A 240 12.26 13.67 42.79
CA CYS A 240 12.49 12.22 42.73
C CYS A 240 11.18 11.45 42.53
N ILE A 241 10.12 11.77 43.30
CA ILE A 241 8.80 11.15 43.15
C ILE A 241 8.22 11.44 41.76
N SER A 242 8.25 12.70 41.31
CA SER A 242 7.83 13.09 39.96
C SER A 242 8.65 12.39 38.87
N GLY A 243 9.93 12.14 39.16
CA GLY A 243 10.84 11.33 38.37
C GLY A 243 10.43 9.87 38.29
N ALA A 244 9.85 9.29 39.35
CA ALA A 244 9.32 7.93 39.33
C ALA A 244 7.93 7.83 38.65
N LEU A 245 7.08 8.84 38.80
CA LEU A 245 5.72 8.87 38.25
C LEU A 245 5.75 9.13 36.75
N HIS A 246 5.11 8.25 35.97
CA HIS A 246 5.12 8.35 34.50
C HIS A 246 3.90 9.10 33.93
N TRP A 247 3.01 9.59 34.79
CA TRP A 247 1.78 10.29 34.41
C TRP A 247 1.66 11.63 35.10
N ILE A 248 1.41 12.68 34.32
CA ILE A 248 1.38 14.07 34.79
C ILE A 248 0.33 14.30 35.88
N PRO A 249 -0.91 13.77 35.80
CA PRO A 249 -1.87 13.90 36.89
C PRO A 249 -1.36 13.41 38.25
N PHE A 250 -0.55 12.34 38.29
CA PHE A 250 0.08 11.91 39.54
C PHE A 250 1.18 12.87 40.00
N THR A 251 1.96 13.44 39.09
CA THR A 251 2.93 14.49 39.42
C THR A 251 2.25 15.73 40.00
N VAL A 252 1.12 16.16 39.42
CA VAL A 252 0.32 17.28 39.94
C VAL A 252 -0.26 16.93 41.31
N THR A 253 -0.76 15.71 41.48
CA THR A 253 -1.24 15.23 42.78
C THR A 253 -0.14 15.26 43.84
N ALA A 254 1.06 14.79 43.51
CA ALA A 254 2.23 14.86 44.40
C ALA A 254 2.61 16.30 44.74
N TYR A 255 2.45 17.25 43.81
CA TYR A 255 2.70 18.67 44.09
C TYR A 255 1.69 19.22 45.10
N VAL A 256 0.40 18.96 44.90
CA VAL A 256 -0.66 19.49 45.78
C VAL A 256 -0.61 18.89 47.19
N THR A 257 -0.16 17.64 47.33
CA THR A 257 0.03 17.02 48.63
C THR A 257 1.24 17.61 49.37
N MET A 258 2.33 17.90 48.66
CA MET A 258 3.59 18.36 49.27
C MET A 258 3.67 19.87 49.48
N PHE A 259 2.97 20.70 48.69
CA PHE A 259 3.07 22.16 48.74
C PHE A 259 1.71 22.82 49.01
N ASP A 260 1.74 24.06 49.51
CA ASP A 260 0.53 24.80 49.90
C ASP A 260 0.21 26.00 48.99
N CYS A 261 1.16 26.43 48.15
CA CYS A 261 0.93 27.48 47.17
C CYS A 261 1.89 27.36 45.97
N VAL A 262 1.49 27.95 44.83
CA VAL A 262 2.39 28.19 43.71
C VAL A 262 2.97 29.59 43.85
N THR A 263 4.28 29.70 44.04
CA THR A 263 4.97 30.99 44.25
C THR A 263 5.33 31.72 42.95
N LEU A 264 5.18 31.05 41.81
CA LEU A 264 5.47 31.58 40.49
C LEU A 264 4.21 32.18 39.84
N ASN A 265 4.37 33.20 39.01
CA ASN A 265 3.31 33.64 38.11
C ASN A 265 3.02 32.58 37.02
N PRO A 266 1.89 32.65 36.30
CA PRO A 266 1.51 31.63 35.32
C PRO A 266 2.58 31.34 34.26
N ALA A 267 3.20 32.39 33.70
CA ALA A 267 4.21 32.25 32.66
C ALA A 267 5.49 31.59 33.19
N SER A 268 5.99 32.02 34.34
CA SER A 268 7.18 31.43 34.97
C SER A 268 6.93 29.98 35.41
N PHE A 269 5.72 29.64 35.86
CA PHE A 269 5.34 28.26 36.16
C PHE A 269 5.38 27.39 34.89
N ALA A 270 4.74 27.85 33.81
CA ALA A 270 4.71 27.13 32.54
C ALA A 270 6.10 26.93 31.93
N ILE A 271 6.97 27.97 31.98
CA ILE A 271 8.38 27.87 31.56
C ILE A 271 9.10 26.83 32.41
N SER A 272 8.90 26.85 33.73
CA SER A 272 9.55 25.91 34.65
C SER A 272 9.14 24.46 34.36
N VAL A 273 7.85 24.21 34.11
CA VAL A 273 7.36 22.89 33.70
C VAL A 273 8.01 22.45 32.38
N ALA A 274 7.98 23.30 31.35
CA ALA A 274 8.54 22.97 30.04
C ALA A 274 10.05 22.68 30.09
N VAL A 275 10.82 23.52 30.79
CA VAL A 275 12.26 23.35 30.97
C VAL A 275 12.57 22.11 31.80
N ALA A 276 11.81 21.85 32.87
CA ALA A 276 12.01 20.67 33.70
C ALA A 276 11.81 19.37 32.92
N TYR A 277 10.73 19.26 32.13
CA TYR A 277 10.48 18.08 31.30
C TYR A 277 11.52 17.90 30.18
N LEU A 278 11.96 18.99 29.55
CA LEU A 278 13.02 18.93 28.54
C LEU A 278 14.34 18.43 29.14
N VAL A 279 14.81 19.07 30.21
CA VAL A 279 16.10 18.74 30.83
C VAL A 279 16.06 17.34 31.46
N HIS A 280 14.96 16.97 32.13
CA HIS A 280 14.74 15.61 32.63
C HIS A 280 14.81 14.57 31.51
N GLY A 281 14.16 14.83 30.38
CA GLY A 281 14.14 13.95 29.22
C GLY A 281 15.51 13.79 28.57
N LEU A 282 16.29 14.87 28.45
CA LEU A 282 17.65 14.83 27.92
C LEU A 282 18.60 14.04 28.83
N ILE A 283 18.57 14.29 30.14
CA ILE A 283 19.37 13.55 31.12
C ILE A 283 18.95 12.07 31.13
N LEU A 284 17.64 11.78 31.13
CA LEU A 284 17.12 10.42 31.08
C LEU A 284 17.57 9.69 29.82
N SER A 285 17.56 10.36 28.66
CA SER A 285 18.03 9.79 27.40
C SER A 285 19.52 9.45 27.45
N PHE A 286 20.33 10.35 28.02
CA PHE A 286 21.76 10.11 28.23
C PHE A 286 22.02 8.93 29.19
N LEU A 287 21.35 8.89 30.34
CA LEU A 287 21.46 7.81 31.32
C LEU A 287 21.02 6.47 30.72
N THR A 288 19.92 6.46 29.98
CA THR A 288 19.40 5.28 29.26
C THR A 288 20.43 4.78 28.26
N CYS A 289 21.02 5.67 27.47
CA CYS A 289 22.07 5.33 26.52
C CYS A 289 23.30 4.74 27.22
N ALA A 290 23.82 5.40 28.26
CA ALA A 290 24.97 4.93 29.01
C ALA A 290 24.71 3.54 29.64
N LEU A 291 23.56 3.36 30.28
CA LEU A 291 23.19 2.09 30.92
C LEU A 291 22.99 0.98 29.88
N THR A 292 22.40 1.28 28.73
CA THR A 292 22.24 0.34 27.62
C THR A 292 23.60 -0.13 27.10
N HIS A 293 24.56 0.78 26.91
CA HIS A 293 25.93 0.43 26.50
C HIS A 293 26.66 -0.41 27.57
N LEU A 294 26.50 -0.08 28.85
CA LEU A 294 27.08 -0.86 29.96
C LEU A 294 26.50 -2.27 30.06
N LEU A 295 25.21 -2.44 29.77
CA LEU A 295 24.53 -3.73 29.76
C LEU A 295 24.84 -4.56 28.49
N THR A 296 25.48 -3.96 27.48
CA THR A 296 25.80 -4.60 26.20
C THR A 296 27.20 -5.22 26.25
N GLU A 297 27.29 -6.56 26.27
CA GLU A 297 28.58 -7.28 26.22
C GLU A 297 29.06 -7.49 24.77
N LYS A 298 30.37 -7.37 24.54
CA LYS A 298 31.03 -7.53 23.22
C LYS A 298 31.15 -8.98 22.75
N GLN A 299 30.89 -9.98 23.60
CA GLN A 299 31.08 -11.40 23.28
C GLN A 299 29.76 -12.16 23.25
N GLN A 300 29.57 -12.91 22.17
CA GLN A 300 28.37 -13.64 21.76
C GLN A 300 28.12 -14.93 22.57
N SER A 301 28.57 -14.99 23.83
CA SER A 301 28.29 -16.12 24.73
C SER A 301 27.00 -15.86 25.50
N LYS A 302 26.15 -16.89 25.64
CA LYS A 302 24.80 -16.91 26.26
C LYS A 302 24.46 -15.62 27.03
N GLN A 303 23.87 -14.65 26.33
CA GLN A 303 23.37 -13.42 26.95
C GLN A 303 22.50 -13.80 28.16
N SER A 304 22.79 -13.26 29.34
CA SER A 304 21.88 -13.41 30.48
C SER A 304 20.55 -12.75 30.09
N HIS A 305 19.49 -13.55 29.94
CA HIS A 305 18.13 -13.10 29.59
C HIS A 305 17.67 -11.89 30.43
N VAL A 306 18.16 -11.78 31.67
CA VAL A 306 17.91 -10.67 32.58
C VAL A 306 18.45 -9.35 32.02
N LYS A 307 19.66 -9.31 31.45
CA LYS A 307 20.24 -8.08 30.88
C LYS A 307 19.42 -7.56 29.70
N ILE A 308 18.97 -8.45 28.82
CA ILE A 308 18.11 -8.11 27.67
C ILE A 308 16.79 -7.53 28.17
N PHE A 309 16.13 -8.23 29.11
CA PHE A 309 14.88 -7.77 29.69
C PHE A 309 15.01 -6.38 30.33
N LEU A 310 16.02 -6.16 31.17
CA LEU A 310 16.26 -4.86 31.81
C LEU A 310 16.49 -3.75 30.78
N ARG A 311 17.30 -4.03 29.75
CA ARG A 311 17.57 -3.09 28.66
C ARG A 311 16.29 -2.70 27.91
N HIS A 312 15.46 -3.67 27.57
CA HIS A 312 14.16 -3.43 26.93
C HIS A 312 13.28 -2.54 27.79
N ARG A 313 13.15 -2.84 29.09
CA ARG A 313 12.30 -2.06 30.01
C ARG A 313 12.75 -0.60 30.13
N ILE A 314 14.05 -0.36 30.29
CA ILE A 314 14.60 1.00 30.42
C ILE A 314 14.48 1.79 29.10
N THR A 315 14.74 1.13 27.97
CA THR A 315 14.63 1.76 26.63
C THR A 315 13.19 2.15 26.32
N ILE A 316 12.24 1.23 26.53
CA ILE A 316 10.80 1.47 26.34
C ILE A 316 10.33 2.61 27.24
N ALA A 317 10.71 2.60 28.53
CA ALA A 317 10.33 3.64 29.47
C ALA A 317 10.85 5.04 29.07
N CYS A 318 12.12 5.13 28.67
CA CYS A 318 12.70 6.39 28.17
C CYS A 318 11.95 6.91 26.94
N HIS A 319 11.60 6.01 26.01
CA HIS A 319 10.89 6.36 24.80
C HIS A 319 9.47 6.88 25.07
N LEU A 320 8.70 6.15 25.88
CA LEU A 320 7.33 6.52 26.25
C LEU A 320 7.26 7.85 27.01
N ARG A 321 8.30 8.16 27.81
CA ARG A 321 8.35 9.37 28.63
C ARG A 321 8.84 10.61 27.89
N PHE A 322 9.77 10.46 26.95
CA PHE A 322 10.41 11.60 26.29
C PHE A 322 10.60 11.41 24.78
N ALA A 323 11.27 10.34 24.35
CA ALA A 323 11.74 10.25 22.97
C ALA A 323 10.61 10.23 21.93
N LYS A 324 9.40 9.80 22.30
CA LYS A 324 8.22 9.87 21.42
C LYS A 324 7.92 11.28 20.90
N LEU A 325 8.22 12.34 21.66
CA LEU A 325 8.01 13.74 21.24
C LEU A 325 9.03 14.22 20.21
N LEU A 326 10.14 13.48 20.04
CA LEU A 326 11.15 13.75 19.02
C LEU A 326 10.77 13.14 17.67
N SER A 327 9.72 12.30 17.61
CA SER A 327 9.31 11.61 16.38
C SER A 327 9.10 12.60 15.22
N GLY A 328 9.59 12.23 14.03
CA GLY A 328 9.58 13.10 12.85
C GLY A 328 10.72 14.14 12.79
N THR A 329 11.67 14.14 13.73
CA THR A 329 12.85 15.04 13.72
C THR A 329 14.16 14.30 13.42
N GLU A 330 15.21 15.04 13.06
CA GLU A 330 16.56 14.47 12.95
C GLU A 330 17.10 14.05 14.33
N THR A 331 16.68 14.72 15.41
CA THR A 331 17.09 14.39 16.78
C THR A 331 16.61 13.01 17.21
N PHE A 332 15.46 12.53 16.71
CA PHE A 332 15.05 11.14 16.93
C PHE A 332 15.97 10.14 16.21
N CYS A 333 16.44 10.48 15.00
CA CYS A 333 17.45 9.67 14.32
C CYS A 333 18.78 9.64 15.11
N MET A 334 19.19 10.79 15.67
CA MET A 334 20.36 10.87 16.56
C MET A 334 20.19 10.03 17.83
N TYR A 335 19.01 10.07 18.45
CA TYR A 335 18.67 9.25 19.62
C TYR A 335 18.80 7.76 19.32
N LEU A 336 18.26 7.28 18.19
CA LEU A 336 18.42 5.89 17.76
C LEU A 336 19.88 5.51 17.50
N ARG A 337 20.67 6.39 16.87
CA ARG A 337 22.12 6.18 16.65
C ARG A 337 22.88 6.05 17.98
N LEU A 338 22.56 6.89 18.97
CA LEU A 338 23.17 6.82 20.31
C LEU A 338 22.86 5.50 21.00
N LEU A 339 21.66 4.95 20.83
CA LEU A 339 21.27 3.63 21.34
C LEU A 339 21.86 2.44 20.55
N GLY A 340 22.63 2.69 19.49
CA GLY A 340 23.35 1.68 18.71
C GLY A 340 22.77 1.35 17.33
N ALA A 341 21.66 1.97 16.93
CA ALA A 341 21.10 1.75 15.59
C ALA A 341 21.97 2.39 14.50
N LYS A 342 22.00 1.78 13.32
CA LYS A 342 22.68 2.35 12.14
C LYS A 342 21.67 3.09 11.28
N VAL A 343 21.51 4.40 11.47
CA VAL A 343 20.54 5.23 10.73
C VAL A 343 21.26 6.18 9.78
N GLY A 344 20.91 6.14 8.50
CA GLY A 344 21.43 7.00 7.43
C GLY A 344 21.05 8.48 7.59
N LYS A 345 21.45 9.29 6.61
CA LYS A 345 21.12 10.73 6.56
C LYS A 345 19.74 10.94 5.91
N HIS A 346 19.11 12.07 6.22
CA HIS A 346 17.85 12.51 5.59
C HIS A 346 16.66 11.55 5.81
N CYS A 347 16.67 10.78 6.89
CA CYS A 347 15.56 9.91 7.22
C CYS A 347 14.40 10.72 7.83
N SER A 348 13.18 10.26 7.59
CA SER A 348 11.97 10.75 8.25
C SER A 348 11.32 9.60 8.99
N ILE A 349 11.61 9.49 10.29
CA ILE A 349 11.10 8.41 11.14
C ILE A 349 9.98 8.97 12.01
N ARG A 350 8.73 8.66 11.66
CA ARG A 350 7.52 9.07 12.37
C ARG A 350 6.90 7.89 13.16
N ALA A 351 7.69 6.86 13.40
CA ALA A 351 7.35 5.76 14.29
C ALA A 351 7.33 6.28 15.73
N ILE A 352 6.16 6.18 16.38
CA ILE A 352 5.95 6.56 17.78
C ILE A 352 6.21 5.36 18.71
N ASN A 353 6.43 4.15 18.17
CA ASN A 353 6.65 2.96 18.99
C ASN A 353 8.12 2.83 19.41
N PRO A 354 8.39 2.33 20.63
CA PRO A 354 9.75 2.08 21.10
C PRO A 354 10.40 0.95 20.31
N VAL A 355 11.68 1.09 19.99
CA VAL A 355 12.50 0.01 19.42
C VAL A 355 13.23 -0.69 20.56
N SER A 356 12.90 -1.95 20.82
CA SER A 356 13.44 -2.71 21.96
C SER A 356 14.94 -3.03 21.84
N ASP A 357 15.43 -3.35 20.62
CA ASP A 357 16.86 -3.58 20.36
C ASP A 357 17.40 -2.68 19.24
N PRO A 358 17.67 -1.38 19.51
CA PRO A 358 18.15 -0.45 18.49
C PRO A 358 19.42 -0.92 17.77
N GLU A 359 20.34 -1.63 18.46
CA GLU A 359 21.57 -2.21 17.89
C GLU A 359 21.35 -3.21 16.74
N LEU A 360 20.13 -3.75 16.61
CA LEU A 360 19.74 -4.68 15.55
C LEU A 360 19.10 -3.99 14.34
N VAL A 361 18.92 -2.67 14.39
CA VAL A 361 18.27 -1.89 13.34
C VAL A 361 19.30 -1.20 12.44
N LYS A 362 19.17 -1.43 11.12
CA LYS A 362 19.89 -0.69 10.08
C LYS A 362 18.89 -0.02 9.14
N ILE A 363 18.98 1.30 9.00
CA ILE A 363 18.13 2.15 8.18
C ILE A 363 19.05 2.96 7.24
N GLY A 364 18.86 2.85 5.93
CA GLY A 364 19.60 3.55 4.89
C GLY A 364 19.25 5.04 4.82
N ALA A 365 19.97 5.79 3.96
CA ALA A 365 19.71 7.20 3.74
C ALA A 365 18.36 7.43 3.02
N GLY A 366 17.66 8.50 3.35
CA GLY A 366 16.41 8.87 2.68
C GLY A 366 15.20 7.99 3.00
N VAL A 367 15.31 7.10 4.00
CA VAL A 367 14.20 6.23 4.38
C VAL A 367 13.09 7.02 5.06
N HIS A 368 11.84 6.73 4.66
CA HIS A 368 10.65 7.17 5.36
C HIS A 368 10.03 6.01 6.14
N LEU A 369 9.86 6.18 7.45
CA LEU A 369 9.02 5.30 8.26
C LEU A 369 7.77 6.08 8.66
N GLY A 370 6.63 5.72 8.08
CA GLY A 370 5.35 6.39 8.22
C GLY A 370 4.78 6.31 9.64
N ASP A 371 3.70 7.05 9.86
CA ASP A 371 3.09 7.18 11.19
C ASP A 371 2.65 5.80 11.72
N PHE A 372 2.98 5.51 12.97
CA PHE A 372 2.69 4.23 13.64
C PHE A 372 3.28 2.99 12.94
N SER A 373 4.20 3.12 11.98
CA SER A 373 5.02 2.00 11.50
C SER A 373 5.88 1.45 12.65
N ARG A 374 6.27 0.18 12.53
CA ARG A 374 6.96 -0.55 13.61
C ARG A 374 8.06 -1.43 13.06
N ILE A 375 9.24 -1.28 13.67
CA ILE A 375 10.38 -2.16 13.46
C ILE A 375 10.47 -3.06 14.69
N ILE A 376 10.21 -4.34 14.49
CA ILE A 376 10.26 -5.37 15.54
C ILE A 376 11.52 -6.18 15.32
N THR A 377 12.50 -6.00 16.21
CA THR A 377 13.78 -6.73 16.18
C THR A 377 13.74 -8.04 16.97
N GLY A 378 12.73 -8.20 17.83
CA GLY A 378 12.47 -9.44 18.53
C GLY A 378 11.14 -9.43 19.27
N PHE A 379 10.53 -10.61 19.39
CA PHE A 379 9.24 -10.80 20.06
C PHE A 379 9.12 -12.24 20.58
N TYR A 380 8.20 -12.46 21.51
CA TYR A 380 7.90 -13.78 22.05
C TYR A 380 6.94 -14.56 21.14
N SER A 381 7.30 -15.79 20.79
CA SER A 381 6.45 -16.76 20.11
C SER A 381 6.39 -18.08 20.88
N ARG A 382 5.60 -19.05 20.39
CA ARG A 382 5.58 -20.43 20.93
C ARG A 382 6.97 -21.08 20.94
N SER A 383 7.84 -20.77 19.97
CA SER A 383 9.20 -21.31 19.89
C SER A 383 10.21 -20.60 20.81
N GLY A 384 9.78 -19.60 21.59
CA GLY A 384 10.62 -18.81 22.47
C GLY A 384 10.78 -17.36 22.00
N PHE A 385 11.81 -16.68 22.48
CA PHE A 385 12.09 -15.29 22.12
C PHE A 385 12.91 -15.22 20.84
N ILE A 386 12.30 -14.73 19.75
CA ILE A 386 12.95 -14.53 18.46
C ILE A 386 13.67 -13.18 18.49
N ARG A 387 14.90 -13.10 18.00
CA ARG A 387 15.70 -11.88 17.98
C ARG A 387 16.66 -11.86 16.79
N LYS A 388 16.46 -10.96 15.83
CA LYS A 388 17.27 -10.87 14.60
C LYS A 388 17.42 -9.42 14.12
N LYS A 389 18.43 -9.18 13.27
CA LYS A 389 18.64 -7.88 12.64
C LYS A 389 17.52 -7.56 11.66
N VAL A 390 17.21 -6.27 11.52
CA VAL A 390 16.28 -5.73 10.53
C VAL A 390 17.01 -4.67 9.71
N GLU A 391 16.89 -4.76 8.39
CA GLU A 391 17.50 -3.81 7.46
C GLU A 391 16.45 -3.17 6.55
N VAL A 392 16.48 -1.84 6.47
CA VAL A 392 15.72 -1.04 5.50
C VAL A 392 16.72 -0.19 4.74
N GLN A 393 16.92 -0.42 3.46
CA GLN A 393 17.94 0.22 2.63
C GLN A 393 17.47 1.58 2.09
N GLU A 394 18.34 2.25 1.32
CA GLU A 394 18.19 3.65 0.90
C GLU A 394 16.90 3.91 0.10
N ASN A 395 16.33 5.11 0.28
CA ASN A 395 15.15 5.61 -0.43
C ASN A 395 13.88 4.74 -0.30
N SER A 396 13.86 3.80 0.64
CA SER A 396 12.69 2.95 0.87
C SER A 396 11.66 3.62 1.78
N VAL A 397 10.39 3.31 1.55
CA VAL A 397 9.25 3.84 2.29
C VAL A 397 8.53 2.70 2.99
N VAL A 398 8.39 2.80 4.31
CA VAL A 398 7.57 1.90 5.12
C VAL A 398 6.31 2.66 5.51
N GLY A 399 5.17 2.23 4.98
CA GLY A 399 3.87 2.87 5.16
C GLY A 399 3.36 2.84 6.59
N SER A 400 2.26 3.56 6.82
CA SER A 400 1.66 3.69 8.13
C SER A 400 1.13 2.35 8.68
N GLN A 401 1.26 2.13 9.97
CA GLN A 401 0.83 0.91 10.68
C GLN A 401 1.45 -0.41 10.18
N THR A 402 2.50 -0.33 9.37
CA THR A 402 3.22 -1.48 8.83
C THR A 402 4.16 -2.11 9.86
N LEU A 403 4.37 -3.43 9.77
CA LEU A 403 5.35 -4.16 10.58
C LEU A 403 6.55 -4.59 9.73
N VAL A 404 7.74 -4.37 10.25
CA VAL A 404 8.98 -4.94 9.73
C VAL A 404 9.52 -5.91 10.76
N LEU A 405 9.54 -7.21 10.44
CA LEU A 405 9.77 -8.30 11.39
C LEU A 405 11.22 -8.81 11.42
N PRO A 406 11.64 -9.55 12.46
CA PRO A 406 13.03 -9.97 12.64
C PRO A 406 13.59 -10.74 11.44
N GLY A 407 14.79 -10.35 10.98
CA GLY A 407 15.49 -11.00 9.86
C GLY A 407 15.07 -10.48 8.49
N SER A 408 14.10 -9.58 8.39
CA SER A 408 13.69 -9.02 7.10
C SER A 408 14.69 -7.98 6.56
N SER A 409 14.87 -7.97 5.24
CA SER A 409 15.62 -6.94 4.50
C SER A 409 14.70 -6.27 3.48
N VAL A 410 14.43 -4.98 3.67
CA VAL A 410 13.74 -4.12 2.70
C VAL A 410 14.80 -3.46 1.84
N GLU A 411 14.98 -3.91 0.60
CA GLU A 411 16.00 -3.37 -0.30
C GLU A 411 15.72 -1.92 -0.72
N LYS A 412 16.69 -1.31 -1.40
CA LYS A 412 16.62 0.10 -1.82
C LYS A 412 15.44 0.37 -2.74
N ASP A 413 14.91 1.58 -2.69
CA ASP A 413 13.81 2.05 -3.54
C ASP A 413 12.50 1.23 -3.38
N VAL A 414 12.33 0.50 -2.27
CA VAL A 414 11.14 -0.31 -1.99
C VAL A 414 10.07 0.52 -1.28
N ILE A 415 8.81 0.33 -1.67
CA ILE A 415 7.66 0.89 -0.96
C ILE A 415 6.88 -0.26 -0.33
N LEU A 416 6.87 -0.36 0.99
CA LEU A 416 5.98 -1.24 1.72
C LEU A 416 4.75 -0.42 2.11
N GLY A 417 3.59 -0.75 1.53
CA GLY A 417 2.34 -0.02 1.71
C GLY A 417 1.84 0.02 3.15
N ALA A 418 0.81 0.81 3.41
CA ALA A 418 0.17 0.89 4.73
C ALA A 418 -0.40 -0.48 5.15
N LEU A 419 -0.46 -0.71 6.46
CA LEU A 419 -1.02 -1.93 7.06
C LEU A 419 -0.45 -3.23 6.44
N SER A 420 0.83 -3.20 6.06
CA SER A 420 1.50 -4.33 5.43
C SER A 420 2.57 -4.93 6.36
N VAL A 421 3.12 -6.08 5.98
CA VAL A 421 4.16 -6.76 6.75
C VAL A 421 5.36 -7.06 5.85
N ALA A 422 6.58 -6.79 6.33
CA ALA A 422 7.78 -7.45 5.85
C ALA A 422 8.01 -8.70 6.73
N PRO A 423 7.75 -9.91 6.21
CA PRO A 423 7.77 -11.13 7.02
C PRO A 423 9.14 -11.45 7.59
N GLU A 424 9.17 -12.31 8.61
CA GLU A 424 10.42 -12.81 9.18
C GLU A 424 11.31 -13.46 8.11
N ASN A 425 12.61 -13.14 8.13
CA ASN A 425 13.60 -13.68 7.19
C ASN A 425 13.25 -13.47 5.71
N SER A 426 12.46 -12.44 5.39
CA SER A 426 12.11 -12.09 4.01
C SER A 426 13.07 -11.06 3.40
N VAL A 427 13.13 -11.02 2.08
CA VAL A 427 13.79 -9.95 1.33
C VAL A 427 12.75 -9.32 0.42
N LEU A 428 12.44 -8.04 0.63
CA LEU A 428 11.63 -7.25 -0.30
C LEU A 428 12.57 -6.62 -1.31
N GLN A 429 12.39 -7.00 -2.58
CA GLN A 429 13.30 -6.71 -3.68
C GLN A 429 13.21 -5.26 -4.16
N ARG A 430 14.35 -4.71 -4.56
CA ARG A 430 14.53 -3.34 -5.04
C ARG A 430 13.45 -2.89 -6.02
N GLY A 431 12.91 -1.68 -5.78
CA GLY A 431 11.91 -1.04 -6.65
C GLY A 431 10.49 -1.57 -6.46
N GLY A 432 10.28 -2.65 -5.70
CA GLY A 432 8.96 -3.23 -5.48
C GLY A 432 8.06 -2.35 -4.60
N VAL A 433 6.79 -2.29 -4.96
CA VAL A 433 5.68 -1.75 -4.16
C VAL A 433 4.89 -2.93 -3.61
N TYR A 434 5.05 -3.19 -2.31
CA TYR A 434 4.49 -4.35 -1.62
C TYR A 434 3.27 -3.96 -0.79
N VAL A 435 2.19 -4.75 -0.84
CA VAL A 435 1.00 -4.57 0.01
C VAL A 435 0.53 -5.92 0.56
N GLY A 436 0.08 -5.96 1.81
CA GLY A 436 -0.56 -7.11 2.44
C GLY A 436 0.07 -7.57 3.74
N SER A 437 -0.70 -8.32 4.55
CA SER A 437 -0.35 -8.69 5.93
C SER A 437 0.12 -10.14 6.14
N GLN A 438 -0.19 -11.08 5.22
CA GLN A 438 0.27 -12.47 5.31
C GLN A 438 1.50 -12.74 4.42
N THR A 439 1.32 -12.48 3.13
CA THR A 439 2.34 -12.63 2.10
C THR A 439 2.28 -11.34 1.30
N PRO A 440 3.22 -10.40 1.50
CA PRO A 440 3.17 -9.14 0.79
C PRO A 440 3.26 -9.38 -0.71
N ILE A 441 2.30 -8.85 -1.46
CA ILE A 441 2.21 -8.99 -2.91
C ILE A 441 2.86 -7.76 -3.54
N ILE A 442 3.68 -7.98 -4.57
CA ILE A 442 4.20 -6.88 -5.39
C ILE A 442 3.07 -6.39 -6.29
N VAL A 443 2.60 -5.16 -6.06
CA VAL A 443 1.56 -4.52 -6.87
C VAL A 443 2.16 -3.80 -8.08
N LYS A 444 3.36 -3.23 -7.92
CA LYS A 444 4.10 -2.52 -8.96
C LYS A 444 5.60 -2.62 -8.70
N ASN A 445 6.43 -2.55 -9.73
CA ASN A 445 7.85 -2.28 -9.56
C ASN A 445 8.20 -0.95 -10.25
N THR A 446 8.69 0.02 -9.50
CA THR A 446 8.97 1.38 -9.98
C THR A 446 10.17 1.46 -10.93
N LYS A 447 11.02 0.43 -10.97
CA LYS A 447 12.17 0.35 -11.89
C LYS A 447 11.87 -0.35 -13.20
N HIS A 448 10.70 -0.97 -13.33
CA HIS A 448 10.27 -1.54 -14.59
C HIS A 448 9.34 -0.53 -15.26
N ALA A 449 9.74 -0.01 -16.43
CA ALA A 449 8.84 0.75 -17.28
C ALA A 449 7.67 -0.18 -17.65
N LEU A 450 6.46 0.19 -17.23
CA LEU A 450 5.25 -0.49 -17.66
C LEU A 450 4.98 -0.06 -19.11
N ASP A 451 4.59 -1.01 -19.94
CA ASP A 451 4.18 -0.72 -21.31
C ASP A 451 2.81 -0.05 -21.27
N ASP A 452 2.70 1.17 -21.81
CA ASP A 452 1.45 1.95 -21.84
C ASP A 452 0.29 1.15 -22.45
N ARG A 453 0.56 0.21 -23.39
CA ARG A 453 -0.47 -0.71 -23.92
C ARG A 453 -1.12 -1.55 -22.84
N ILE A 454 -0.36 -2.00 -21.85
CA ILE A 454 -0.83 -2.86 -20.77
C ILE A 454 -1.51 -2.02 -19.68
N GLU A 455 -0.99 -0.84 -19.35
CA GLU A 455 -1.52 -0.04 -18.23
C GLU A 455 -3.01 0.29 -18.40
N GLU A 456 -3.42 0.70 -19.59
CA GLU A 456 -4.79 1.11 -19.93
C GLU A 456 -5.82 -0.03 -19.88
N MET A 457 -5.37 -1.29 -19.88
CA MET A 457 -6.24 -2.46 -19.87
C MET A 457 -6.84 -2.71 -18.47
N ASP A 458 -8.15 -2.96 -18.42
CA ASP A 458 -8.80 -3.49 -17.22
C ASP A 458 -8.28 -4.91 -16.88
N VAL A 459 -8.61 -5.40 -15.68
CA VAL A 459 -8.14 -6.70 -15.18
C VAL A 459 -8.56 -7.86 -16.09
N LYS A 460 -9.78 -7.81 -16.65
CA LYS A 460 -10.31 -8.87 -17.51
C LYS A 460 -9.58 -8.89 -18.85
N TYR A 461 -9.29 -7.72 -19.40
CA TYR A 461 -8.58 -7.55 -20.65
C TYR A 461 -7.12 -7.98 -20.53
N LYS A 462 -6.43 -7.57 -19.44
CA LYS A 462 -5.07 -8.07 -19.12
C LYS A 462 -5.03 -9.59 -19.08
N LYS A 463 -6.01 -10.22 -18.43
CA LYS A 463 -6.08 -11.67 -18.32
C LYS A 463 -6.26 -12.36 -19.68
N ILE A 464 -7.18 -11.87 -20.52
CA ILE A 464 -7.43 -12.44 -21.86
C ILE A 464 -6.20 -12.30 -22.76
N VAL A 465 -5.60 -11.11 -22.81
CA VAL A 465 -4.40 -10.86 -23.63
C VAL A 465 -3.20 -11.64 -23.09
N GLY A 466 -3.02 -11.70 -21.77
CA GLY A 466 -1.95 -12.46 -21.13
C GLY A 466 -2.04 -13.95 -21.46
N ASN A 467 -3.22 -14.55 -21.33
CA ASN A 467 -3.45 -15.95 -21.68
C ASN A 467 -3.20 -16.20 -23.18
N LEU A 468 -3.72 -15.33 -24.06
CA LEU A 468 -3.53 -15.47 -25.51
C LEU A 468 -2.06 -15.31 -25.91
N ALA A 469 -1.37 -14.31 -25.36
CA ALA A 469 0.06 -14.07 -25.58
C ALA A 469 0.88 -15.28 -25.12
N ALA A 470 0.59 -15.83 -23.94
CA ALA A 470 1.28 -17.00 -23.39
C ALA A 470 1.10 -18.25 -24.26
N SER A 471 -0.13 -18.54 -24.73
CA SER A 471 -0.39 -19.68 -25.62
C SER A 471 0.37 -19.57 -26.96
N LEU A 472 0.36 -18.39 -27.57
CA LEU A 472 1.06 -18.14 -28.84
C LEU A 472 2.59 -18.14 -28.66
N ALA A 473 3.08 -17.58 -27.56
CA ALA A 473 4.49 -17.57 -27.17
C ALA A 473 5.04 -19.00 -26.98
N ALA A 474 4.33 -19.85 -26.24
CA ALA A 474 4.74 -21.23 -26.00
C ALA A 474 4.92 -22.01 -27.32
N THR A 475 4.00 -21.83 -28.26
CA THR A 475 4.11 -22.48 -29.57
C THR A 475 5.24 -21.88 -30.40
N THR A 476 5.37 -20.56 -30.43
CA THR A 476 6.46 -19.84 -31.14
C THR A 476 7.85 -20.33 -30.69
N LEU A 477 8.04 -20.54 -29.39
CA LEU A 477 9.27 -21.10 -28.82
C LEU A 477 9.51 -22.55 -29.26
N LYS A 478 8.44 -23.36 -29.33
CA LYS A 478 8.51 -24.77 -29.76
C LYS A 478 8.87 -24.91 -31.24
N VAL A 479 8.25 -24.12 -32.13
CA VAL A 479 8.42 -24.24 -33.58
C VAL A 479 9.42 -23.26 -34.20
N LYS A 480 9.96 -22.31 -33.42
CA LYS A 480 10.94 -21.29 -33.82
C LYS A 480 10.57 -20.53 -35.11
N SER A 481 9.29 -20.28 -35.29
CA SER A 481 8.72 -19.63 -36.48
C SER A 481 7.37 -19.01 -36.13
N ARG A 482 6.79 -18.22 -37.03
CA ARG A 482 5.49 -17.58 -36.79
C ARG A 482 4.39 -18.63 -36.60
N TYR A 483 3.45 -18.35 -35.69
CA TYR A 483 2.29 -19.22 -35.43
C TYR A 483 1.33 -19.22 -36.63
N PHE A 484 0.87 -18.02 -37.01
CA PHE A 484 0.13 -17.77 -38.26
C PHE A 484 1.11 -17.24 -39.31
N HIS A 485 0.77 -17.37 -40.59
CA HIS A 485 1.55 -16.77 -41.67
C HIS A 485 3.01 -17.23 -41.74
N ARG A 486 3.22 -18.51 -41.40
CA ARG A 486 4.54 -19.15 -41.24
C ARG A 486 5.38 -19.03 -42.51
N ILE A 487 4.96 -19.65 -43.61
CA ILE A 487 5.63 -19.54 -44.91
C ILE A 487 5.10 -18.32 -45.66
N GLY A 488 6.03 -17.59 -46.30
CA GLY A 488 5.71 -16.44 -47.12
C GLY A 488 6.86 -16.07 -48.04
N VAL A 489 6.55 -15.23 -49.03
CA VAL A 489 7.46 -14.72 -50.05
C VAL A 489 7.48 -13.20 -49.97
N GLY A 490 8.62 -12.56 -50.21
CA GLY A 490 8.74 -11.11 -50.07
C GLY A 490 9.55 -10.44 -51.18
N GLY A 491 9.36 -9.14 -51.32
CA GLY A 491 10.08 -8.32 -52.28
C GLY A 491 10.20 -6.85 -51.85
N ASN A 492 11.24 -6.20 -52.34
CA ASN A 492 11.49 -4.77 -52.18
C ASN A 492 10.98 -3.99 -53.40
N GLY A 493 10.52 -2.77 -53.14
CA GLY A 493 9.95 -1.92 -54.16
C GLY A 493 9.80 -0.47 -53.74
N TYR A 494 8.98 0.27 -54.47
CA TYR A 494 8.64 1.66 -54.18
C TYR A 494 7.13 1.88 -54.21
N LEU A 495 6.64 2.67 -53.25
CA LEU A 495 5.31 3.27 -53.26
C LEU A 495 5.44 4.69 -53.80
N LYS A 496 4.92 4.94 -55.01
CA LYS A 496 4.81 6.28 -55.58
C LYS A 496 3.41 6.84 -55.32
N ILE A 497 3.33 7.89 -54.53
CA ILE A 497 2.08 8.61 -54.27
C ILE A 497 1.71 9.41 -55.52
N ASN A 498 0.43 9.40 -55.89
CA ASN A 498 -0.09 10.07 -57.08
C ASN A 498 0.16 11.58 -57.03
N ASP A 499 0.41 12.21 -58.18
CA ASP A 499 0.62 13.67 -58.27
C ASP A 499 -0.62 14.49 -57.89
N LYS A 500 -1.80 13.84 -57.88
CA LYS A 500 -3.07 14.39 -57.40
C LYS A 500 -3.87 13.27 -56.74
N ILE A 501 -4.38 13.51 -55.52
CA ILE A 501 -5.28 12.59 -54.82
C ILE A 501 -6.63 13.30 -54.68
N GLU A 502 -7.63 12.87 -55.45
CA GLU A 502 -8.95 13.51 -55.43
C GLU A 502 -9.69 13.22 -54.12
N GLY A 503 -10.28 14.25 -53.51
CA GLY A 503 -11.07 14.12 -52.29
C GLY A 503 -10.28 13.87 -50.99
N PHE A 504 -8.95 14.00 -51.02
CA PHE A 504 -8.10 13.78 -49.85
C PHE A 504 -7.31 15.04 -49.46
N PRO A 505 -7.38 15.52 -48.21
CA PRO A 505 -6.62 16.69 -47.75
C PRO A 505 -5.11 16.43 -47.74
N ASP A 506 -4.31 17.51 -47.70
CA ASP A 506 -2.86 17.37 -47.60
C ASP A 506 -2.44 16.63 -46.32
N HIS A 507 -1.56 15.65 -46.46
CA HIS A 507 -1.13 14.77 -45.39
C HIS A 507 0.36 14.47 -45.50
N LYS A 508 1.08 14.54 -44.38
CA LYS A 508 2.55 14.44 -44.35
C LYS A 508 3.11 13.12 -44.90
N ILE A 509 2.36 12.02 -44.75
CA ILE A 509 2.73 10.70 -45.29
C ILE A 509 2.20 10.48 -46.70
N PHE A 510 1.00 10.96 -47.00
CA PHE A 510 0.34 10.70 -48.30
C PHE A 510 0.35 11.97 -49.15
N HIS A 511 1.50 12.66 -49.13
CA HIS A 511 1.67 13.92 -49.85
C HIS A 511 1.86 13.64 -51.35
N PRO A 512 1.13 14.35 -52.24
CA PRO A 512 1.24 14.13 -53.68
C PRO A 512 2.68 14.14 -54.22
N GLY A 513 2.97 13.21 -55.13
CA GLY A 513 4.29 13.08 -55.78
C GLY A 513 5.42 12.49 -54.92
N LYS A 514 5.17 12.20 -53.63
CA LYS A 514 6.17 11.60 -52.74
C LYS A 514 6.40 10.12 -53.08
N SER A 515 7.63 9.64 -52.96
CA SER A 515 7.98 8.24 -53.18
C SER A 515 8.64 7.64 -51.95
N TYR A 516 8.26 6.41 -51.60
CA TYR A 516 8.76 5.69 -50.43
C TYR A 516 9.31 4.34 -50.83
N ARG A 517 10.40 3.91 -50.18
CA ARG A 517 10.80 2.50 -50.24
C ARG A 517 9.79 1.66 -49.50
N VAL A 518 9.42 0.52 -50.07
CA VAL A 518 8.51 -0.43 -49.45
C VAL A 518 9.04 -1.86 -49.49
N VAL A 519 8.62 -2.62 -48.49
CA VAL A 519 8.82 -4.08 -48.44
C VAL A 519 7.45 -4.73 -48.34
N VAL A 520 7.16 -5.69 -49.22
CA VAL A 520 5.90 -6.43 -49.21
C VAL A 520 6.20 -7.91 -48.97
N ARG A 521 5.46 -8.55 -48.05
CA ARG A 521 5.52 -9.99 -47.79
C ARG A 521 4.13 -10.60 -47.94
N HIS A 522 4.00 -11.57 -48.84
CA HIS A 522 2.81 -12.40 -48.98
C HIS A 522 2.94 -13.71 -48.22
N SER A 523 1.82 -14.27 -47.77
CA SER A 523 1.82 -15.53 -46.99
C SER A 523 0.45 -16.20 -46.96
N ASN A 524 0.43 -17.50 -46.70
CA ASN A 524 -0.78 -18.22 -46.26
C ASN A 524 -1.15 -17.84 -44.83
N SER A 525 -2.32 -18.22 -44.32
CA SER A 525 -2.73 -17.91 -42.93
C SER A 525 -2.51 -19.10 -42.01
N LEU A 526 -3.13 -20.24 -42.33
CA LEU A 526 -3.13 -21.48 -41.55
C LEU A 526 -2.37 -22.61 -42.27
N SER A 527 -2.42 -22.67 -43.61
CA SER A 527 -1.77 -23.70 -44.43
C SER A 527 -0.28 -23.39 -44.63
N ALA A 528 0.51 -23.72 -43.62
CA ALA A 528 1.92 -23.38 -43.58
C ALA A 528 2.79 -24.14 -44.59
N ASP A 529 2.33 -25.24 -45.19
CA ASP A 529 3.16 -26.18 -45.96
C ASP A 529 2.69 -26.44 -47.40
N ASP A 530 1.53 -25.89 -47.79
CA ASP A 530 0.90 -26.17 -49.07
C ASP A 530 0.06 -24.97 -49.57
N ASP A 531 0.55 -24.31 -50.61
CA ASP A 531 -0.07 -23.16 -51.25
C ASP A 531 -1.40 -23.51 -51.93
N ALA A 532 -1.59 -24.77 -52.36
CA ALA A 532 -2.78 -25.22 -53.10
C ALA A 532 -4.00 -25.43 -52.19
N ARG A 533 -3.81 -25.50 -50.87
CA ARG A 533 -4.92 -25.53 -49.91
C ARG A 533 -5.70 -24.24 -49.94
N ILE A 534 -7.01 -24.31 -49.75
CA ILE A 534 -7.84 -23.11 -49.60
C ILE A 534 -7.56 -22.48 -48.24
N ASP A 535 -7.15 -21.22 -48.27
CA ASP A 535 -6.76 -20.49 -47.08
C ASP A 535 -6.94 -18.98 -47.29
N ALA A 536 -7.00 -18.22 -46.20
CA ALA A 536 -6.85 -16.78 -46.25
C ALA A 536 -5.40 -16.43 -46.58
N ARG A 537 -5.20 -15.37 -47.38
CA ARG A 537 -3.86 -14.92 -47.81
C ARG A 537 -3.57 -13.56 -47.20
N GLY A 538 -2.34 -13.39 -46.72
CA GLY A 538 -1.83 -12.14 -46.15
C GLY A 538 -0.98 -11.37 -47.16
N ALA A 539 -0.97 -10.04 -47.00
CA ALA A 539 -0.01 -9.12 -47.60
C ALA A 539 0.41 -8.12 -46.52
N ALA A 540 1.62 -8.24 -46.01
CA ALA A 540 2.19 -7.28 -45.07
C ALA A 540 3.05 -6.27 -45.83
N VAL A 541 2.79 -4.97 -45.62
CA VAL A 541 3.46 -3.86 -46.33
C VAL A 541 4.16 -2.98 -45.30
N ARG A 542 5.45 -2.73 -45.52
CA ARG A 542 6.26 -1.80 -44.73
C ARG A 542 6.63 -0.61 -45.58
N ILE A 543 6.35 0.60 -45.12
CA ILE A 543 6.76 1.86 -45.73
C ILE A 543 7.95 2.41 -44.93
N LEU A 544 9.04 2.76 -45.61
CA LEU A 544 10.27 3.27 -44.99
C LEU A 544 10.36 4.79 -45.17
N SER A 545 10.80 5.52 -44.14
CA SER A 545 11.08 6.97 -44.26
C SER A 545 12.41 7.17 -45.00
N GLY A 546 12.40 7.77 -46.18
CA GLY A 546 13.60 7.92 -47.01
C GLY A 546 14.27 9.28 -46.84
N GLU A 547 15.45 9.31 -46.20
CA GLU A 547 16.61 10.19 -46.45
C GLU A 547 17.87 9.42 -46.01
N VAL A 548 19.00 9.60 -46.72
CA VAL A 548 20.21 8.75 -46.71
C VAL A 548 20.72 8.36 -45.31
N GLY A 549 20.70 7.07 -45.00
CA GLY A 549 21.10 6.48 -43.72
C GLY A 549 20.20 5.28 -43.38
N ASP A 550 20.44 4.59 -42.26
CA ASP A 550 19.65 3.44 -41.78
C ASP A 550 18.14 3.81 -41.75
N ASN A 551 17.38 3.46 -42.79
CA ASN A 551 16.04 4.01 -43.04
C ASN A 551 15.04 3.43 -42.04
N PRO A 552 14.56 4.18 -41.02
CA PRO A 552 13.66 3.62 -40.05
C PRO A 552 12.28 3.40 -40.68
N PRO A 553 11.58 2.30 -40.31
CA PRO A 553 10.25 2.02 -40.79
C PRO A 553 9.27 3.10 -40.31
N LEU A 554 8.44 3.58 -41.23
CA LEU A 554 7.45 4.64 -41.01
C LEU A 554 6.07 4.08 -40.65
N LEU A 555 5.65 3.04 -41.36
CA LEU A 555 4.34 2.42 -41.21
C LEU A 555 4.38 0.95 -41.63
N ASP A 556 3.90 0.06 -40.76
CA ASP A 556 3.63 -1.34 -41.09
C ASP A 556 2.12 -1.57 -41.20
N LEU A 557 1.70 -2.21 -42.29
CA LEU A 557 0.33 -2.61 -42.55
C LEU A 557 0.26 -4.12 -42.67
N THR A 558 -0.64 -4.74 -41.93
CA THR A 558 -0.93 -6.17 -42.05
C THR A 558 -2.29 -6.33 -42.72
N LEU A 559 -2.28 -6.71 -43.99
CA LEU A 559 -3.48 -6.85 -44.82
C LEU A 559 -3.78 -8.33 -45.05
N LYS A 560 -5.05 -8.65 -45.27
CA LYS A 560 -5.48 -10.01 -45.65
C LYS A 560 -6.58 -10.00 -46.70
N THR A 561 -6.84 -11.14 -47.31
CA THR A 561 -7.99 -11.34 -48.20
C THR A 561 -9.31 -11.28 -47.41
N GLY A 562 -10.33 -10.69 -48.04
CA GLY A 562 -11.67 -10.51 -47.47
C GLY A 562 -11.89 -9.14 -46.82
N LYS A 563 -13.04 -8.51 -47.12
CA LYS A 563 -13.38 -7.15 -46.68
C LYS A 563 -13.62 -7.01 -45.17
N ALA A 564 -13.90 -8.12 -44.49
CA ALA A 564 -14.19 -8.17 -43.06
C ALA A 564 -13.32 -9.19 -42.32
N PHE A 565 -13.15 -8.95 -41.02
CA PHE A 565 -12.59 -9.90 -40.08
C PHE A 565 -13.71 -10.65 -39.34
N TYR A 566 -13.48 -11.86 -38.87
CA TYR A 566 -14.54 -12.71 -38.31
C TYR A 566 -14.76 -12.51 -36.80
N ALA A 567 -13.88 -11.78 -36.11
CA ALA A 567 -13.99 -11.52 -34.68
C ALA A 567 -13.99 -10.01 -34.40
N ARG A 568 -15.05 -9.49 -33.79
CA ARG A 568 -15.17 -8.05 -33.52
C ARG A 568 -14.15 -7.58 -32.48
N THR A 569 -13.97 -8.36 -31.43
CA THR A 569 -13.11 -8.02 -30.29
C THR A 569 -12.02 -9.06 -30.08
N ILE A 570 -11.02 -8.74 -29.25
CA ILE A 570 -10.01 -9.74 -28.91
C ILE A 570 -10.57 -10.87 -28.04
N ALA A 571 -11.62 -10.60 -27.26
CA ALA A 571 -12.30 -11.63 -26.46
C ALA A 571 -13.00 -12.64 -27.38
N ASP A 572 -13.66 -12.15 -28.43
CA ASP A 572 -14.28 -13.00 -29.46
C ASP A 572 -13.20 -13.83 -30.17
N PHE A 573 -12.06 -13.23 -30.52
CA PHE A 573 -10.95 -13.92 -31.15
C PHE A 573 -10.33 -15.01 -30.24
N ALA A 574 -10.07 -14.70 -28.97
CA ALA A 574 -9.55 -15.67 -28.01
C ALA A 574 -10.52 -16.84 -27.80
N THR A 575 -11.83 -16.55 -27.73
CA THR A 575 -12.88 -17.57 -27.66
C THR A 575 -12.89 -18.43 -28.93
N TRP A 576 -12.80 -17.80 -30.10
CA TRP A 576 -12.75 -18.48 -31.39
C TRP A 576 -11.59 -19.46 -31.48
N LEU A 577 -10.42 -19.08 -30.99
CA LEU A 577 -9.20 -19.91 -31.02
C LEU A 577 -9.31 -21.17 -30.16
N VAL A 578 -10.01 -21.10 -29.02
CA VAL A 578 -10.09 -22.19 -28.04
C VAL A 578 -11.31 -23.10 -28.24
N CYS A 579 -12.42 -22.57 -28.78
CA CYS A 579 -13.64 -23.33 -29.00
C CYS A 579 -13.57 -24.24 -30.23
N GLY A 580 -14.19 -25.43 -30.15
CA GLY A 580 -14.37 -26.33 -31.29
C GLY A 580 -15.46 -25.87 -32.27
N LEU A 581 -15.59 -26.56 -33.41
CA LEU A 581 -16.45 -26.15 -34.53
C LEU A 581 -17.92 -25.89 -34.12
N ALA A 582 -18.53 -26.78 -33.34
CA ALA A 582 -19.93 -26.65 -32.92
C ALA A 582 -20.23 -25.36 -32.14
N ALA A 583 -19.31 -24.93 -31.27
CA ALA A 583 -19.46 -23.69 -30.51
C ALA A 583 -19.29 -22.44 -31.40
N ARG A 584 -18.43 -22.52 -32.42
CA ARG A 584 -18.27 -21.45 -33.41
C ARG A 584 -19.51 -21.30 -34.29
N GLU A 585 -20.14 -22.41 -34.69
CA GLU A 585 -21.39 -22.38 -35.46
C GLU A 585 -22.55 -21.78 -34.65
N GLU A 586 -22.64 -22.07 -33.35
CA GLU A 586 -23.62 -21.42 -32.47
C GLU A 586 -23.40 -19.90 -32.35
N HIS A 587 -22.15 -19.44 -32.35
CA HIS A 587 -21.84 -18.01 -32.41
C HIS A 587 -22.31 -17.39 -33.74
N VAL A 588 -22.03 -18.06 -34.86
CA VAL A 588 -22.47 -17.63 -36.20
C VAL A 588 -23.99 -17.55 -36.31
N LYS A 589 -24.74 -18.47 -35.69
CA LYS A 589 -26.22 -18.39 -35.66
C LYS A 589 -26.73 -17.11 -35.01
N ARG A 590 -26.02 -16.60 -33.99
CA ARG A 590 -26.36 -15.34 -33.31
C ARG A 590 -25.90 -14.10 -34.09
N VAL A 591 -24.82 -14.24 -34.87
CA VAL A 591 -24.17 -13.16 -35.60
C VAL A 591 -23.91 -13.61 -37.05
N PRO A 592 -24.95 -13.68 -37.91
CA PRO A 592 -24.87 -14.38 -39.19
C PRO A 592 -23.81 -13.82 -40.16
N HIS A 593 -23.55 -12.51 -40.12
CA HIS A 593 -22.55 -11.88 -41.01
C HIS A 593 -21.11 -12.35 -40.76
N VAL A 594 -20.83 -12.96 -39.59
CA VAL A 594 -19.52 -13.57 -39.30
C VAL A 594 -19.24 -14.74 -40.23
N ARG A 595 -20.27 -15.50 -40.63
CA ARG A 595 -20.14 -16.56 -41.65
C ARG A 595 -19.50 -16.01 -42.92
N ASP A 596 -20.07 -14.92 -43.41
CA ASP A 596 -19.65 -14.33 -44.67
C ASP A 596 -18.25 -13.73 -44.53
N ALA A 597 -17.91 -13.14 -43.39
CA ALA A 597 -16.55 -12.67 -43.10
C ALA A 597 -15.49 -13.79 -43.13
N VAL A 598 -15.83 -15.01 -42.68
CA VAL A 598 -14.95 -16.18 -42.77
C VAL A 598 -14.80 -16.63 -44.22
N TRP A 599 -15.90 -16.95 -44.91
CA TRP A 599 -15.86 -17.48 -46.28
C TRP A 599 -15.26 -16.49 -47.27
N MET A 600 -15.61 -15.20 -47.18
CA MET A 600 -15.04 -14.16 -48.04
C MET A 600 -13.54 -13.93 -47.81
N SER A 601 -12.96 -14.47 -46.74
CA SER A 601 -11.51 -14.39 -46.53
C SER A 601 -10.71 -15.49 -47.21
N LEU A 602 -11.34 -16.64 -47.48
CA LEU A 602 -10.68 -17.81 -48.06
C LEU A 602 -10.46 -17.65 -49.57
N ARG A 603 -9.34 -18.17 -50.08
CA ARG A 603 -8.99 -18.12 -51.50
C ARG A 603 -8.41 -19.44 -52.01
N GLN A 604 -8.91 -19.87 -53.17
CA GLN A 604 -8.24 -20.81 -54.07
C GLN A 604 -7.39 -19.98 -55.05
N ALA A 605 -6.19 -19.60 -54.61
CA ALA A 605 -5.36 -18.64 -55.32
C ALA A 605 -4.51 -19.31 -56.42
N ASN A 606 -4.29 -18.59 -57.54
CA ASN A 606 -3.31 -18.96 -58.57
C ASN A 606 -2.04 -18.10 -58.52
N SER A 607 -2.13 -16.92 -57.92
CA SER A 607 -1.01 -16.01 -57.67
C SER A 607 -1.32 -15.12 -56.47
N TYR A 608 -0.29 -14.70 -55.71
CA TYR A 608 -0.45 -13.64 -54.72
C TYR A 608 -0.68 -12.26 -55.38
N ALA A 609 -0.16 -12.05 -56.59
CA ALA A 609 -0.28 -10.79 -57.33
C ALA A 609 -1.69 -10.50 -57.84
N GLU A 610 -2.58 -11.50 -57.83
CA GLU A 610 -3.92 -11.44 -58.41
C GLU A 610 -5.02 -11.38 -57.34
N LEU A 611 -4.69 -10.88 -56.14
CA LEU A 611 -5.61 -10.82 -54.98
C LEU A 611 -5.74 -9.40 -54.42
N HIS A 612 -6.91 -9.11 -53.86
CA HIS A 612 -7.18 -7.89 -53.11
C HIS A 612 -6.98 -8.11 -51.62
N TYR A 613 -6.29 -7.17 -50.96
CA TYR A 613 -5.95 -7.25 -49.55
C TYR A 613 -6.46 -6.03 -48.78
N TYR A 614 -6.93 -6.27 -47.56
CA TYR A 614 -7.61 -5.29 -46.71
C TYR A 614 -6.99 -5.28 -45.31
N SER A 615 -6.84 -4.09 -44.72
CA SER A 615 -6.38 -3.98 -43.32
C SER A 615 -7.42 -4.51 -42.34
N ASN A 616 -8.71 -4.39 -42.68
CA ASN A 616 -9.91 -4.61 -41.86
C ASN A 616 -10.01 -3.72 -40.61
N PHE A 617 -8.90 -3.51 -39.90
CA PHE A 617 -8.83 -2.72 -38.68
C PHE A 617 -8.66 -1.25 -38.99
N VAL A 618 -9.30 -0.44 -38.15
CA VAL A 618 -9.36 1.01 -38.27
C VAL A 618 -8.20 1.63 -37.52
N ARG A 619 -7.50 2.56 -38.17
CA ARG A 619 -6.44 3.37 -37.58
C ARG A 619 -6.88 4.81 -37.44
N LEU A 620 -6.21 5.53 -36.54
CA LEU A 620 -6.36 6.96 -36.42
C LEU A 620 -5.40 7.66 -37.38
N LEU A 621 -5.91 8.59 -38.17
CA LEU A 621 -5.17 9.39 -39.15
C LEU A 621 -5.20 10.85 -38.70
N ARG A 622 -4.03 11.47 -38.49
CA ARG A 622 -3.91 12.84 -37.98
C ARG A 622 -3.41 13.79 -39.08
N PHE A 623 -4.13 14.87 -39.30
CA PHE A 623 -3.79 15.89 -40.29
C PHE A 623 -2.94 17.02 -39.66
N PRO A 624 -2.18 17.79 -40.47
CA PRO A 624 -1.32 18.87 -39.97
C PRO A 624 -2.04 19.97 -39.18
N ASP A 625 -3.35 20.15 -39.39
CA ASP A 625 -4.22 21.09 -38.70
C ASP A 625 -4.75 20.56 -37.35
N GLY A 626 -4.41 19.33 -36.98
CA GLY A 626 -4.88 18.66 -35.77
C GLY A 626 -6.21 17.92 -35.92
N GLU A 627 -6.82 17.90 -37.11
CA GLU A 627 -8.02 17.08 -37.37
C GLU A 627 -7.67 15.58 -37.32
N GLU A 628 -8.51 14.79 -36.67
CA GLU A 628 -8.39 13.32 -36.64
C GLU A 628 -9.50 12.65 -37.44
N ARG A 629 -9.14 11.66 -38.26
CA ARG A 629 -10.06 10.80 -39.02
C ARG A 629 -9.76 9.33 -38.79
N TYR A 630 -10.76 8.49 -39.04
CA TYR A 630 -10.57 7.04 -39.09
C TYR A 630 -10.19 6.60 -40.50
N VAL A 631 -9.24 5.66 -40.62
CA VAL A 631 -8.72 5.16 -41.90
C VAL A 631 -8.68 3.63 -41.96
N LYS A 632 -9.01 3.06 -43.13
CA LYS A 632 -8.77 1.65 -43.52
C LYS A 632 -7.91 1.61 -44.79
N PHE A 633 -7.06 0.61 -44.93
CA PHE A 633 -6.14 0.48 -46.07
C PHE A 633 -6.49 -0.73 -46.94
N LYS A 634 -6.26 -0.61 -48.25
CA LYS A 634 -6.50 -1.65 -49.24
C LYS A 634 -5.38 -1.68 -50.27
N LEU A 635 -5.03 -2.89 -50.71
CA LEU A 635 -4.13 -3.15 -51.82
C LEU A 635 -4.94 -3.91 -52.89
N ARG A 636 -5.00 -3.38 -54.11
CA ARG A 636 -5.58 -4.09 -55.25
C ARG A 636 -4.51 -4.36 -56.32
N PRO A 637 -4.65 -5.43 -57.14
CA PRO A 637 -3.80 -5.62 -58.32
C PRO A 637 -3.86 -4.41 -59.24
N PHE A 638 -2.75 -4.13 -59.94
CA PHE A 638 -2.70 -3.04 -60.92
C PHE A 638 -3.66 -3.28 -62.09
N ASP A 639 -3.76 -4.53 -62.56
CA ASP A 639 -4.70 -4.96 -63.59
C ASP A 639 -6.15 -4.87 -63.09
N GLU A 640 -6.93 -4.01 -63.75
CA GLU A 640 -8.35 -3.75 -63.41
C GLU A 640 -9.28 -4.90 -63.78
N SER A 641 -8.85 -5.83 -64.64
CA SER A 641 -9.63 -7.03 -64.97
C SER A 641 -9.71 -8.02 -63.80
N ILE A 642 -8.80 -7.90 -62.83
CA ILE A 642 -8.76 -8.78 -61.65
C ILE A 642 -9.73 -8.26 -60.59
N SER A 643 -10.90 -8.88 -60.54
CA SER A 643 -11.95 -8.55 -59.57
C SER A 643 -11.61 -8.99 -58.13
N GLU A 644 -12.32 -8.44 -57.16
CA GLU A 644 -12.22 -8.83 -55.73
C GLU A 644 -12.61 -10.29 -55.46
N ASP A 645 -13.37 -10.88 -56.39
CA ASP A 645 -13.81 -12.27 -56.40
C ASP A 645 -12.75 -13.22 -56.99
N SER A 646 -11.57 -12.71 -57.37
CA SER A 646 -10.43 -13.54 -57.78
C SER A 646 -10.12 -14.60 -56.72
N GLY A 647 -10.16 -15.87 -57.13
CA GLY A 647 -9.94 -17.03 -56.26
C GLY A 647 -11.02 -17.22 -55.18
N LYS A 648 -12.20 -16.59 -55.29
CA LYS A 648 -13.30 -16.72 -54.33
C LYS A 648 -13.75 -18.18 -54.18
N VAL A 649 -14.07 -18.54 -52.94
CA VAL A 649 -14.54 -19.87 -52.58
C VAL A 649 -15.99 -19.76 -52.15
N GLU A 650 -16.86 -20.54 -52.81
CA GLU A 650 -18.27 -20.59 -52.46
C GLU A 650 -18.48 -21.38 -51.15
N PRO A 651 -19.33 -20.88 -50.23
CA PRO A 651 -19.58 -21.56 -48.95
C PRO A 651 -20.17 -22.95 -49.12
N THR A 652 -19.50 -23.98 -48.60
CA THR A 652 -19.99 -25.37 -48.61
C THR A 652 -20.73 -25.77 -47.31
N GLY A 653 -20.78 -24.87 -46.32
CA GLY A 653 -21.43 -25.08 -45.02
C GLY A 653 -21.63 -23.79 -44.21
N ILE A 654 -21.89 -23.93 -42.90
CA ILE A 654 -21.95 -22.78 -41.98
C ILE A 654 -20.54 -22.21 -41.80
N LEU A 655 -19.57 -23.04 -41.46
CA LEU A 655 -18.15 -22.69 -41.35
C LEU A 655 -17.28 -23.73 -42.09
N PRO A 656 -16.05 -23.38 -42.48
CA PRO A 656 -15.08 -24.35 -42.98
C PRO A 656 -14.73 -25.41 -41.91
N PRO A 657 -14.13 -26.54 -42.31
CA PRO A 657 -13.75 -27.64 -41.40
C PRO A 657 -12.90 -27.17 -40.20
N GLU A 658 -12.90 -27.96 -39.12
CA GLU A 658 -12.30 -27.59 -37.83
C GLU A 658 -10.80 -27.25 -37.91
N THR A 659 -10.08 -27.83 -38.87
CA THR A 659 -8.67 -27.55 -39.18
C THR A 659 -8.43 -26.13 -39.70
N GLY A 660 -9.47 -25.39 -40.07
CA GLY A 660 -9.44 -24.00 -40.55
C GLY A 660 -8.92 -23.83 -41.99
N ALA A 661 -8.08 -24.74 -42.46
CA ALA A 661 -7.75 -24.90 -43.88
C ALA A 661 -8.58 -26.04 -44.49
N ILE A 662 -9.18 -25.79 -45.65
CA ILE A 662 -9.81 -26.86 -46.45
C ILE A 662 -8.66 -27.57 -47.19
N PRO A 663 -8.62 -28.92 -47.17
CA PRO A 663 -7.55 -29.68 -47.80
C PRO A 663 -7.44 -29.38 -49.29
N ARG A 664 -6.24 -29.62 -49.83
CA ARG A 664 -5.94 -29.54 -51.25
C ARG A 664 -6.85 -30.50 -52.02
N ASP A 665 -7.28 -30.10 -53.21
CA ASP A 665 -7.95 -31.00 -54.14
C ASP A 665 -7.00 -32.16 -54.53
N GLU A 666 -7.45 -33.39 -54.39
CA GLU A 666 -6.68 -34.61 -54.71
C GLU A 666 -6.17 -34.62 -56.17
N LYS A 667 -6.81 -33.86 -57.07
CA LYS A 667 -6.42 -33.74 -58.48
C LYS A 667 -5.41 -32.63 -58.77
N ASP A 668 -5.13 -31.76 -57.81
CA ASP A 668 -4.16 -30.68 -57.98
C ASP A 668 -2.74 -31.24 -57.84
N THR A 669 -1.92 -31.12 -58.89
CA THR A 669 -0.54 -31.66 -58.95
C THR A 669 0.56 -30.59 -58.92
N ARG A 670 0.19 -29.31 -58.71
CA ARG A 670 1.15 -28.19 -58.60
C ARG A 670 2.17 -28.37 -57.43
N PRO A 671 3.36 -27.75 -57.51
CA PRO A 671 4.32 -27.76 -56.39
C PRO A 671 3.73 -27.19 -55.10
N LEU A 672 4.25 -27.61 -53.93
CA LEU A 672 3.75 -27.17 -52.62
C LEU A 672 3.85 -25.65 -52.40
N LEU A 673 4.85 -24.99 -52.99
CA LEU A 673 5.12 -23.56 -52.81
C LEU A 673 4.98 -22.77 -54.13
N PHE A 674 4.08 -23.20 -55.01
CA PHE A 674 3.96 -22.62 -56.35
C PHE A 674 3.56 -21.13 -56.37
N LEU A 675 2.89 -20.61 -55.33
CA LEU A 675 2.54 -19.19 -55.25
C LEU A 675 3.78 -18.35 -54.94
N ALA A 676 4.68 -18.87 -54.10
CA ALA A 676 5.97 -18.24 -53.84
C ALA A 676 6.87 -18.22 -55.08
N GLU A 677 6.92 -19.35 -55.81
CA GLU A 677 7.64 -19.46 -57.08
C GLU A 677 7.06 -18.52 -58.15
N ASP A 678 5.73 -18.40 -58.22
CA ASP A 678 5.05 -17.47 -59.12
C ASP A 678 5.39 -16.01 -58.82
N PHE A 679 5.34 -15.61 -57.56
CA PHE A 679 5.70 -14.26 -57.15
C PHE A 679 7.15 -13.92 -57.53
N HIS A 680 8.11 -14.80 -57.21
CA HIS A 680 9.51 -14.59 -57.58
C HIS A 680 9.71 -14.44 -59.08
N ARG A 681 9.05 -15.29 -59.87
CA ARG A 681 9.12 -15.24 -61.33
C ARG A 681 8.63 -13.91 -61.87
N ARG A 682 7.48 -13.41 -61.39
CA ARG A 682 6.88 -12.14 -61.83
C ARG A 682 7.75 -10.94 -61.47
N VAL A 683 8.31 -10.91 -60.26
CA VAL A 683 9.22 -9.83 -59.83
C VAL A 683 10.48 -9.79 -60.72
N ASN A 684 11.00 -10.95 -61.13
CA ASN A 684 12.17 -11.02 -62.02
C ASN A 684 11.87 -10.71 -63.51
N SER A 685 10.60 -10.77 -63.94
CA SER A 685 10.20 -10.48 -65.33
C SER A 685 9.61 -9.07 -65.47
N ASP A 686 8.31 -8.93 -65.19
CA ASP A 686 7.49 -7.77 -65.53
C ASP A 686 7.25 -6.85 -64.31
N GLY A 687 7.76 -7.25 -63.14
CA GLY A 687 7.49 -6.62 -61.85
C GLY A 687 6.11 -7.01 -61.30
N VAL A 688 5.92 -6.85 -59.98
CA VAL A 688 4.60 -7.00 -59.34
C VAL A 688 4.09 -5.61 -58.94
N ARG A 689 2.93 -5.22 -59.49
CA ARG A 689 2.35 -3.89 -59.28
C ARG A 689 1.00 -3.94 -58.60
N TYR A 690 0.80 -3.03 -57.65
CA TYR A 690 -0.46 -2.84 -56.93
C TYR A 690 -0.88 -1.38 -56.89
N ILE A 691 -2.18 -1.13 -56.80
CA ILE A 691 -2.72 0.18 -56.43
C ILE A 691 -2.97 0.19 -54.92
N PHE A 692 -2.39 1.17 -54.25
CA PHE A 692 -2.55 1.43 -52.82
C PHE A 692 -3.72 2.39 -52.60
N GLN A 693 -4.70 1.92 -51.85
CA GLN A 693 -5.97 2.61 -51.62
C GLN A 693 -6.22 2.82 -50.11
N LEU A 694 -7.02 3.83 -49.79
CA LEU A 694 -7.54 4.03 -48.44
C LEU A 694 -9.02 4.40 -48.45
N GLN A 695 -9.70 4.19 -47.32
CA GLN A 695 -11.00 4.78 -47.01
C GLN A 695 -10.82 5.66 -45.78
N VAL A 696 -11.44 6.84 -45.77
CA VAL A 696 -11.48 7.73 -44.61
C VAL A 696 -12.90 8.08 -44.21
N ARG A 697 -13.12 8.24 -42.90
CA ARG A 697 -14.35 8.81 -42.35
C ARG A 697 -14.06 9.69 -41.13
N PRO A 698 -14.94 10.66 -40.80
CA PRO A 698 -14.82 11.45 -39.57
C PRO A 698 -14.88 10.58 -38.31
N VAL A 699 -14.22 11.03 -37.23
CA VAL A 699 -14.33 10.41 -35.91
C VAL A 699 -15.67 10.82 -35.26
N PRO A 700 -16.60 9.88 -34.99
CA PRO A 700 -17.88 10.22 -34.37
C PRO A 700 -17.69 10.79 -32.96
N GLN A 701 -18.63 11.62 -32.48
CA GLN A 701 -18.57 12.15 -31.11
C GLN A 701 -19.17 11.20 -30.07
N ASP A 702 -20.17 10.40 -30.45
CA ASP A 702 -20.84 9.46 -29.56
C ASP A 702 -20.17 8.07 -29.58
N GLU A 703 -20.20 7.40 -28.42
CA GLU A 703 -19.51 6.12 -28.21
C GLU A 703 -20.11 4.98 -29.03
N ALA A 704 -21.44 4.95 -29.19
CA ALA A 704 -22.12 3.88 -29.92
C ALA A 704 -21.74 3.89 -31.41
N THR A 705 -21.71 5.06 -32.04
CA THR A 705 -21.31 5.22 -33.44
C THR A 705 -19.82 4.98 -33.62
N ARG A 706 -18.98 5.29 -32.62
CA ARG A 706 -17.55 4.88 -32.62
C ARG A 706 -17.41 3.37 -32.64
N GLU A 707 -18.12 2.65 -31.76
CA GLU A 707 -18.04 1.19 -31.72
C GLU A 707 -18.48 0.53 -33.05
N ILE A 708 -19.51 1.09 -33.71
CA ILE A 708 -19.94 0.67 -35.05
C ILE A 708 -18.88 0.98 -36.10
N ALA A 709 -18.27 2.16 -36.06
CA ALA A 709 -17.21 2.56 -36.99
C ALA A 709 -15.98 1.65 -36.92
N LEU A 710 -15.65 1.21 -35.70
CA LEU A 710 -14.49 0.39 -35.37
C LEU A 710 -14.75 -1.12 -35.52
N ASP A 711 -15.99 -1.54 -35.73
CA ASP A 711 -16.35 -2.95 -35.93
C ASP A 711 -15.72 -3.50 -37.21
N CYS A 712 -14.66 -4.28 -37.04
CA CYS A 712 -13.92 -4.90 -38.14
C CYS A 712 -14.67 -6.07 -38.81
N THR A 713 -15.81 -6.50 -38.26
CA THR A 713 -16.65 -7.56 -38.85
C THR A 713 -17.59 -7.05 -39.93
N LYS A 714 -17.67 -5.72 -40.10
CA LYS A 714 -18.50 -5.09 -41.12
C LYS A 714 -17.64 -4.18 -42.01
N PRO A 715 -17.71 -4.34 -43.35
CA PRO A 715 -17.12 -3.37 -44.25
C PRO A 715 -17.83 -2.02 -44.09
N TRP A 716 -17.11 -0.92 -44.39
CA TRP A 716 -17.77 0.37 -44.49
C TRP A 716 -18.55 0.45 -45.81
N ASP A 717 -19.64 1.20 -45.80
CA ASP A 717 -20.42 1.44 -47.00
C ASP A 717 -19.55 2.16 -48.04
N GLU A 718 -19.36 1.54 -49.21
CA GLU A 718 -18.49 2.07 -50.26
C GLU A 718 -19.12 3.24 -51.01
N THR A 719 -20.44 3.43 -50.91
CA THR A 719 -21.13 4.60 -51.48
C THR A 719 -20.97 5.84 -50.61
N GLU A 720 -20.94 5.65 -49.28
CA GLU A 720 -20.70 6.73 -48.31
C GLU A 720 -19.21 7.03 -48.13
N PHE A 721 -18.37 6.00 -48.09
CA PHE A 721 -16.92 6.08 -47.86
C PHE A 721 -16.15 5.37 -48.99
N PRO A 722 -16.01 5.98 -50.18
CA PRO A 722 -15.37 5.34 -51.33
C PRO A 722 -13.87 5.11 -51.11
N TYR A 723 -13.31 4.11 -51.81
CA TYR A 723 -11.87 3.90 -51.87
C TYR A 723 -11.18 5.00 -52.68
N ILE A 724 -10.18 5.65 -52.08
CA ILE A 724 -9.36 6.68 -52.69
C ILE A 724 -8.06 6.04 -53.18
N ASN A 725 -7.71 6.21 -54.46
CA ASN A 725 -6.43 5.77 -55.03
C ASN A 725 -5.32 6.74 -54.61
N VAL A 726 -4.42 6.28 -53.74
CA VAL A 726 -3.38 7.12 -53.16
C VAL A 726 -2.07 7.03 -53.93
N GLY A 727 -1.71 5.84 -54.40
CA GLY A 727 -0.45 5.63 -55.10
C GLY A 727 -0.31 4.22 -55.66
N GLU A 728 0.82 3.97 -56.28
CA GLU A 728 1.17 2.68 -56.88
C GLU A 728 2.37 2.06 -56.16
N ILE A 729 2.27 0.78 -55.82
CA ILE A 729 3.40 -0.02 -55.32
C ILE A 729 3.97 -0.83 -56.48
N ASN A 730 5.25 -0.65 -56.77
CA ASN A 730 6.01 -1.47 -57.72
C ASN A 730 7.08 -2.28 -57.00
N ILE A 731 7.02 -3.60 -57.07
CA ILE A 731 7.99 -4.53 -56.48
C ILE A 731 8.96 -4.98 -57.57
N GLU A 732 10.25 -4.68 -57.37
CA GLU A 732 11.29 -4.78 -58.40
C GLU A 732 12.41 -5.75 -58.02
N GLN A 733 12.51 -6.14 -56.75
CA GLN A 733 13.58 -7.02 -56.27
C GLN A 733 13.03 -8.09 -55.33
N ASN A 734 13.34 -9.36 -55.60
CA ASN A 734 13.00 -10.47 -54.71
C ASN A 734 13.86 -10.46 -53.44
N LEU A 735 13.25 -10.86 -52.33
CA LEU A 735 13.97 -11.22 -51.10
C LEU A 735 14.33 -12.71 -51.12
N THR A 736 15.43 -13.08 -50.47
CA THR A 736 15.70 -14.51 -50.21
C THR A 736 14.69 -15.08 -49.21
N ALA A 737 14.61 -16.41 -49.13
CA ALA A 737 13.75 -17.06 -48.13
C ALA A 737 14.14 -16.67 -46.70
N GLU A 738 15.44 -16.51 -46.42
CA GLU A 738 15.96 -16.07 -45.13
C GLU A 738 15.60 -14.62 -44.84
N GLU A 739 15.73 -13.72 -45.82
CA GLU A 739 15.35 -12.32 -45.70
C GLU A 739 13.83 -12.17 -45.45
N ALA A 740 13.02 -12.87 -46.24
CA ALA A 740 11.56 -12.88 -46.09
C ALA A 740 11.12 -13.50 -44.75
N GLU A 741 11.85 -14.48 -44.24
CA GLU A 741 11.62 -15.05 -42.92
C GLU A 741 12.08 -14.10 -41.81
N ALA A 742 13.13 -13.32 -42.00
CA ALA A 742 13.60 -12.35 -41.00
C ALA A 742 12.64 -11.16 -40.80
N LEU A 743 11.83 -10.77 -41.79
CA LEU A 743 10.95 -9.59 -41.73
C LEU A 743 9.98 -9.56 -40.53
N GLU A 744 9.93 -8.45 -39.80
CA GLU A 744 9.11 -8.30 -38.59
C GLU A 744 8.09 -7.19 -38.70
N PHE A 745 6.92 -7.47 -39.26
CA PHE A 745 5.84 -6.50 -39.31
C PHE A 745 5.21 -6.32 -37.94
N ASN A 746 5.30 -5.11 -37.38
CA ASN A 746 4.69 -4.79 -36.09
C ASN A 746 3.47 -3.88 -36.30
N PRO A 747 2.24 -4.35 -36.06
CA PRO A 747 1.05 -3.52 -36.13
C PRO A 747 1.10 -2.29 -35.20
N PHE A 748 1.96 -2.28 -34.17
CA PHE A 748 2.17 -1.13 -33.28
C PHE A 748 3.20 -0.12 -33.79
N LEU A 749 3.85 -0.37 -34.92
CA LEU A 749 4.82 0.56 -35.48
C LEU A 749 4.11 1.86 -35.86
N LYS A 750 4.16 2.84 -34.95
CA LYS A 750 3.42 4.09 -35.03
C LYS A 750 4.32 5.23 -35.50
N CYS A 751 3.77 6.04 -36.38
CA CYS A 751 4.21 7.41 -36.60
C CYS A 751 3.16 8.34 -35.96
N HIS A 752 3.49 9.62 -35.79
CA HIS A 752 2.55 10.56 -35.19
C HIS A 752 1.25 10.68 -36.01
N GLU A 753 1.36 10.49 -37.31
CA GLU A 753 0.30 10.70 -38.29
C GLU A 753 -0.64 9.49 -38.44
N VAL A 754 -0.19 8.27 -38.12
CA VAL A 754 -1.01 7.04 -38.18
C VAL A 754 -0.80 6.20 -36.91
N ASP A 755 -1.88 5.99 -36.16
CA ASP A 755 -1.80 5.39 -34.81
C ASP A 755 -2.84 4.28 -34.57
N VAL A 756 -2.54 3.42 -33.58
CA VAL A 756 -3.46 2.38 -33.10
C VAL A 756 -4.46 3.00 -32.14
N ILE A 757 -5.74 2.68 -32.33
CA ILE A 757 -6.79 3.13 -31.42
C ILE A 757 -6.76 2.27 -30.15
N ARG A 758 -6.65 2.94 -29.00
CA ARG A 758 -6.57 2.31 -27.69
C ARG A 758 -7.93 1.76 -27.24
N ALA A 759 -7.88 0.71 -26.43
CA ALA A 759 -9.04 0.13 -25.77
C ALA A 759 -8.71 -0.12 -24.30
N SER A 760 -9.66 0.16 -23.41
CA SER A 760 -9.55 -0.13 -21.97
C SER A 760 -10.19 -1.46 -21.59
N ALA A 761 -11.17 -1.94 -22.38
CA ALA A 761 -11.90 -3.18 -22.13
C ALA A 761 -11.80 -4.16 -23.30
N SER A 762 -11.75 -5.46 -22.97
CA SER A 762 -11.68 -6.56 -23.95
C SER A 762 -12.91 -6.71 -24.85
N SER A 763 -14.01 -6.01 -24.54
CA SER A 763 -15.28 -6.02 -25.28
C SER A 763 -15.44 -4.89 -26.30
N GLN A 764 -14.50 -3.93 -26.33
CA GLN A 764 -14.50 -2.82 -27.29
C GLN A 764 -13.96 -3.28 -28.64
N SER A 765 -14.50 -2.76 -29.74
CA SER A 765 -14.07 -3.13 -31.11
C SER A 765 -12.58 -2.82 -31.36
N ALA A 766 -12.03 -1.76 -30.75
CA ALA A 766 -10.60 -1.43 -30.84
C ALA A 766 -9.66 -2.44 -30.14
N SER A 767 -10.18 -3.29 -29.23
CA SER A 767 -9.39 -4.19 -28.39
C SER A 767 -8.55 -5.20 -29.16
N ILE A 768 -8.98 -5.59 -30.36
CA ILE A 768 -8.28 -6.59 -31.17
C ILE A 768 -7.00 -6.06 -31.80
N ASP A 769 -7.01 -4.83 -32.31
CA ASP A 769 -5.82 -4.21 -32.88
C ASP A 769 -4.90 -3.70 -31.78
N HIS A 770 -5.46 -3.16 -30.69
CA HIS A 770 -4.69 -2.81 -29.49
C HIS A 770 -3.96 -4.03 -28.90
N GLY A 771 -4.68 -5.13 -28.63
CA GLY A 771 -4.11 -6.30 -27.96
C GLY A 771 -3.13 -7.09 -28.84
N ARG A 772 -3.40 -7.24 -30.15
CA ARG A 772 -2.44 -7.92 -31.03
C ARG A 772 -1.12 -7.17 -31.14
N SER A 773 -1.16 -5.85 -31.05
CA SER A 773 0.02 -5.00 -31.20
C SER A 773 1.09 -5.37 -30.17
N LEU A 774 0.67 -5.79 -28.97
CA LEU A 774 1.52 -6.32 -27.91
C LEU A 774 1.93 -7.78 -28.17
N ILE A 775 0.99 -8.64 -28.55
CA ILE A 775 1.22 -10.07 -28.81
C ILE A 775 2.26 -10.28 -29.92
N TYR A 776 2.16 -9.53 -31.01
CA TYR A 776 3.09 -9.62 -32.15
C TYR A 776 4.51 -9.36 -31.69
N GLU A 777 4.73 -8.29 -30.92
CA GLU A 777 6.06 -7.91 -30.45
C GLU A 777 6.64 -8.91 -29.44
N ILE A 778 5.82 -9.46 -28.55
CA ILE A 778 6.22 -10.55 -27.64
C ILE A 778 6.69 -11.77 -28.45
N CYS A 779 5.88 -12.23 -29.41
CA CYS A 779 6.20 -13.40 -30.22
C CYS A 779 7.43 -13.17 -31.11
N GLN A 780 7.60 -11.98 -31.67
CA GLN A 780 8.77 -11.61 -32.50
C GLN A 780 10.06 -11.70 -31.69
N ARG A 781 10.11 -11.06 -30.52
CA ARG A 781 11.28 -11.13 -29.64
C ARG A 781 11.63 -12.57 -29.27
N LEU A 782 10.62 -13.36 -28.88
CA LEU A 782 10.82 -14.78 -28.52
C LEU A 782 11.36 -15.61 -29.71
N ARG A 783 10.83 -15.39 -30.91
CA ARG A 783 11.30 -16.05 -32.14
C ARG A 783 12.77 -15.73 -32.43
N ASN A 784 13.17 -14.47 -32.23
CA ASN A 784 14.52 -13.99 -32.49
C ASN A 784 15.51 -14.28 -31.36
N LYS A 785 15.04 -14.85 -30.24
CA LYS A 785 15.80 -14.98 -28.98
C LYS A 785 16.26 -13.63 -28.43
N GLU A 786 15.51 -12.58 -28.74
CA GLU A 786 15.70 -11.28 -28.15
C GLU A 786 15.14 -11.25 -26.74
N PRO A 787 15.73 -10.42 -25.88
CA PRO A 787 15.25 -10.29 -24.53
C PRO A 787 13.86 -9.65 -24.45
N LEU A 788 12.99 -10.20 -23.60
CA LEU A 788 11.72 -9.59 -23.24
C LEU A 788 11.92 -8.52 -22.14
N PRO A 789 11.21 -7.38 -22.21
CA PRO A 789 11.06 -6.48 -21.08
C PRO A 789 10.46 -7.20 -19.87
N GLU A 790 10.97 -6.91 -18.67
CA GLU A 790 10.50 -7.56 -17.42
C GLU A 790 9.00 -7.36 -17.19
N ALA A 791 8.44 -6.20 -17.56
CA ALA A 791 7.01 -5.92 -17.48
C ALA A 791 6.17 -6.92 -18.30
N TRP A 792 6.65 -7.36 -19.47
CA TRP A 792 5.95 -8.34 -20.30
C TRP A 792 6.13 -9.76 -19.77
N LYS A 793 7.28 -10.06 -19.16
CA LYS A 793 7.51 -11.33 -18.47
C LYS A 793 6.56 -11.50 -17.29
N VAL A 794 6.46 -10.50 -16.42
CA VAL A 794 5.51 -10.47 -15.29
C VAL A 794 4.07 -10.59 -15.81
N PHE A 795 3.74 -9.88 -16.89
CA PHE A 795 2.43 -9.98 -17.54
C PHE A 795 2.11 -11.40 -18.03
N LEU A 796 3.09 -12.12 -18.60
CA LEU A 796 2.94 -13.53 -19.00
C LEU A 796 2.88 -14.48 -17.80
N GLU A 797 3.66 -14.26 -16.74
CA GLU A 797 3.69 -15.10 -15.53
C GLU A 797 2.39 -15.04 -14.71
N GLN A 798 1.70 -13.89 -14.76
CA GLN A 798 0.38 -13.69 -14.17
C GLN A 798 -0.75 -14.37 -14.94
N SER A 799 -0.48 -14.86 -16.16
CA SER A 799 -1.46 -15.61 -16.95
C SER A 799 -1.68 -17.02 -16.39
N ASP A 800 -2.83 -17.62 -16.72
CA ASP A 800 -3.15 -19.00 -16.33
C ASP A 800 -2.32 -20.03 -17.11
N VAL A 801 -1.68 -19.61 -18.20
CA VAL A 801 -0.89 -20.47 -19.10
C VAL A 801 0.58 -20.36 -18.76
N LYS A 802 1.21 -21.46 -18.33
CA LYS A 802 2.64 -21.47 -18.00
C LYS A 802 3.50 -21.54 -19.25
N VAL A 803 4.37 -20.55 -19.42
CA VAL A 803 5.41 -20.50 -20.46
C VAL A 803 6.77 -20.62 -19.79
N ASP A 804 7.60 -21.56 -20.27
CA ASP A 804 8.98 -21.67 -19.80
C ASP A 804 9.86 -20.61 -20.49
N LEU A 805 10.26 -19.60 -19.71
CA LEU A 805 11.12 -18.50 -20.16
C LEU A 805 12.55 -18.61 -19.63
N SER A 806 12.93 -19.75 -19.03
CA SER A 806 14.23 -19.96 -18.37
C SER A 806 15.45 -19.81 -19.30
N GLY A 807 15.25 -19.90 -20.62
CA GLY A 807 16.28 -19.73 -21.65
C GLY A 807 16.30 -18.38 -22.38
N CYS A 808 15.42 -17.43 -22.04
CA CYS A 808 15.38 -16.12 -22.68
C CYS A 808 16.27 -15.13 -21.91
N PRO A 809 17.28 -14.50 -22.57
CA PRO A 809 18.07 -13.46 -21.93
C PRO A 809 17.15 -12.31 -21.48
N ILE A 810 17.42 -11.69 -20.34
CA ILE A 810 16.65 -10.53 -19.86
C ILE A 810 17.23 -9.28 -20.53
N ALA A 811 16.36 -8.35 -20.95
CA ALA A 811 16.85 -7.09 -21.51
C ALA A 811 17.55 -6.40 -20.36
N ALA A 812 18.86 -6.20 -20.50
CA ALA A 812 19.63 -5.44 -19.53
C ALA A 812 18.84 -4.15 -19.25
N VAL A 813 18.60 -3.92 -17.97
CA VAL A 813 17.92 -2.74 -17.43
C VAL A 813 18.31 -1.56 -18.30
N LEU A 814 17.35 -0.93 -18.98
CA LEU A 814 17.54 0.43 -19.45
C LEU A 814 17.78 1.23 -18.18
N GLU A 815 19.04 1.29 -17.77
CA GLU A 815 19.49 2.17 -16.71
C GLU A 815 19.18 3.57 -17.23
N LYS A 816 17.99 4.06 -16.89
CA LYS A 816 17.89 5.48 -16.58
C LYS A 816 19.06 5.71 -15.64
N LYS A 817 20.04 6.50 -16.08
CA LYS A 817 21.13 7.01 -15.24
C LYS A 817 20.48 7.43 -13.92
N ASP A 818 20.56 6.55 -12.93
CA ASP A 818 19.90 6.71 -11.64
C ASP A 818 20.77 7.77 -10.98
N THR A 819 20.45 9.05 -11.23
CA THR A 819 21.04 10.13 -10.46
C THR A 819 20.64 9.80 -9.03
N GLY A 820 21.61 9.34 -8.22
CA GLY A 820 21.45 8.84 -6.85
C GLY A 820 20.99 9.93 -5.89
N LYS A 821 19.88 10.57 -6.20
CA LYS A 821 19.28 11.63 -5.43
C LYS A 821 18.52 10.96 -4.30
N VAL A 822 18.92 11.29 -3.08
CA VAL A 822 18.22 10.82 -1.89
C VAL A 822 16.84 11.48 -1.90
N THR A 823 15.76 10.68 -1.93
CA THR A 823 14.37 11.17 -2.11
C THR A 823 14.00 12.25 -1.10
N LEU A 824 14.45 12.09 0.14
CA LEU A 824 14.18 12.99 1.25
C LEU A 824 15.32 13.98 1.53
N GLU A 825 16.25 14.18 0.58
CA GLU A 825 17.35 15.12 0.74
C GLU A 825 16.85 16.50 1.18
N ARG A 826 17.53 17.06 2.19
CA ARG A 826 17.17 18.34 2.82
C ARG A 826 18.26 19.36 2.51
N LYS A 827 17.86 20.61 2.27
CA LYS A 827 18.80 21.73 2.26
C LYS A 827 19.44 21.90 3.63
N TRP A 828 20.60 22.58 3.69
CA TRP A 828 21.32 22.78 4.95
C TRP A 828 20.45 23.43 6.03
N TYR A 829 19.68 24.46 5.69
CA TYR A 829 18.80 25.15 6.65
C TYR A 829 17.64 24.29 7.15
N GLN A 830 17.09 23.40 6.29
CA GLN A 830 16.05 22.45 6.70
C GLN A 830 16.62 21.41 7.65
N THR A 831 17.85 20.97 7.42
CA THR A 831 18.57 20.05 8.32
C THR A 831 18.87 20.72 9.65
N SER A 832 19.38 21.95 9.66
CA SER A 832 19.59 22.73 10.90
C SER A 832 18.28 22.92 11.67
N TRP A 833 17.18 23.26 10.99
CA TRP A 833 15.87 23.39 11.62
C TRP A 833 15.40 22.08 12.27
N ALA A 834 15.51 20.95 11.56
CA ALA A 834 15.09 19.63 12.03
C ALA A 834 15.95 19.07 13.19
N ILE A 835 17.18 19.59 13.38
CA ILE A 835 18.07 19.22 14.47
C ILE A 835 17.87 20.10 15.70
N PHE A 836 17.77 21.42 15.52
CA PHE A 836 17.83 22.37 16.65
C PHE A 836 16.48 22.97 17.02
N VAL A 837 15.70 23.42 16.03
CA VAL A 837 14.51 24.22 16.29
C VAL A 837 13.28 23.33 16.47
N GLN A 838 13.03 22.42 15.52
CA GLN A 838 11.83 21.59 15.51
C GLN A 838 11.69 20.72 16.78
N PRO A 839 12.73 19.99 17.26
CA PRO A 839 12.61 19.20 18.48
C PRO A 839 12.40 20.05 19.73
N LEU A 840 12.98 21.25 19.78
CA LEU A 840 12.77 22.19 20.88
C LEU A 840 11.32 22.66 20.91
N LEU A 841 10.74 23.02 19.75
CA LEU A 841 9.33 23.41 19.66
C LEU A 841 8.40 22.23 20.00
N GLN A 842 8.69 21.02 19.50
CA GLN A 842 7.90 19.80 19.76
C GLN A 842 7.97 19.33 21.22
N THR A 843 8.93 19.81 22.01
CA THR A 843 9.05 19.47 23.44
C THR A 843 8.60 20.64 24.32
N VAL A 844 9.10 21.85 24.10
CA VAL A 844 8.84 23.00 24.98
C VAL A 844 7.42 23.54 24.83
N ILE A 845 6.91 23.73 23.61
CA ILE A 845 5.57 24.34 23.41
C ILE A 845 4.47 23.49 24.06
N PRO A 846 4.40 22.15 23.83
CA PRO A 846 3.37 21.32 24.46
C PRO A 846 3.34 21.44 25.99
N TYR A 847 4.49 21.31 26.65
CA TYR A 847 4.54 21.37 28.12
C TYR A 847 4.34 22.79 28.66
N PHE A 848 4.74 23.82 27.92
CA PHE A 848 4.46 25.21 28.29
C PHE A 848 2.95 25.48 28.28
N LEU A 849 2.26 25.14 27.18
CA LEU A 849 0.81 25.32 27.06
C LEU A 849 0.05 24.47 28.08
N LEU A 850 0.48 23.24 28.33
CA LEU A 850 -0.10 22.40 29.38
C LEU A 850 0.13 23.00 30.77
N GLY A 851 1.32 23.55 31.05
CA GLY A 851 1.61 24.24 32.31
C GLY A 851 0.70 25.44 32.55
N LEU A 852 0.41 26.22 31.51
CA LEU A 852 -0.58 27.31 31.59
C LEU A 852 -1.99 26.79 31.88
N ALA A 853 -2.41 25.71 31.21
CA ALA A 853 -3.73 25.11 31.41
C ALA A 853 -3.92 24.55 32.83
N ILE A 854 -2.86 24.01 33.43
CA ILE A 854 -2.88 23.46 34.80
C ILE A 854 -2.87 24.57 35.86
N PHE A 855 -2.20 25.70 35.59
CA PHE A 855 -1.91 26.72 36.60
C PHE A 855 -3.14 27.22 37.36
N ALA A 856 -4.18 27.68 36.66
CA ALA A 856 -5.35 28.29 37.31
C ALA A 856 -6.15 27.28 38.17
N PRO A 857 -6.51 26.08 37.66
CA PRO A 857 -7.12 25.03 38.50
C PRO A 857 -6.25 24.61 39.69
N LEU A 858 -4.93 24.50 39.49
CA LEU A 858 -3.99 24.15 40.54
C LEU A 858 -3.94 25.20 41.66
N SER A 859 -3.81 26.47 41.31
CA SER A 859 -3.80 27.58 42.28
C SER A 859 -5.12 27.67 43.04
N TYR A 860 -6.26 27.42 42.39
CA TYR A 860 -7.56 27.39 43.05
C TYR A 860 -7.66 26.26 44.09
N VAL A 861 -7.21 25.04 43.75
CA VAL A 861 -7.21 23.92 44.70
C VAL A 861 -6.26 24.16 45.87
N LEU A 862 -5.09 24.76 45.65
CA LEU A 862 -4.16 25.09 46.72
C LEU A 862 -4.71 26.19 47.65
N HIS A 863 -5.37 27.21 47.09
CA HIS A 863 -6.03 28.25 47.88
C HIS A 863 -7.16 27.67 48.75
N THR A 864 -7.97 26.77 48.19
CA THR A 864 -9.07 26.11 48.93
C THR A 864 -8.55 25.13 49.98
N LYS A 865 -7.46 24.40 49.71
CA LYS A 865 -6.73 23.58 50.71
C LYS A 865 -6.32 24.42 51.92
N GLY A 866 -5.75 25.62 51.68
CA GLY A 866 -5.35 26.54 52.76
C GLY A 866 -6.51 27.06 53.61
N SER A 867 -7.74 27.12 53.05
CA SER A 867 -8.94 27.54 53.77
C SER A 867 -9.60 26.46 54.64
N GLN A 868 -9.10 25.21 54.61
CA GLN A 868 -9.64 24.02 55.30
C GLN A 868 -11.13 23.68 55.05
N LYS A 869 -11.78 24.28 54.05
CA LYS A 869 -13.22 24.09 53.82
C LYS A 869 -13.61 22.74 53.19
N PHE A 870 -12.71 22.10 52.44
CA PHE A 870 -12.99 20.87 51.71
C PHE A 870 -11.82 19.88 51.76
N PRO A 871 -12.07 18.56 51.88
CA PRO A 871 -11.00 17.57 51.81
C PRO A 871 -10.34 17.52 50.43
N LEU A 872 -9.01 17.49 50.40
CA LEU A 872 -8.21 17.58 49.16
C LEU A 872 -8.57 16.49 48.13
N HIS A 873 -8.87 15.27 48.56
CA HIS A 873 -9.15 14.15 47.65
C HIS A 873 -10.39 14.37 46.78
N TRP A 874 -11.37 15.17 47.21
CA TRP A 874 -12.53 15.54 46.39
C TRP A 874 -12.20 16.60 45.33
N LEU A 875 -11.16 17.39 45.57
CA LEU A 875 -10.73 18.46 44.66
C LEU A 875 -9.82 17.96 43.54
N LEU A 876 -9.12 16.83 43.73
CA LEU A 876 -8.18 16.29 42.73
C LEU A 876 -8.86 15.88 41.40
N PRO A 877 -9.99 15.14 41.38
CA PRO A 877 -10.69 14.85 40.14
C PRO A 877 -11.20 16.12 39.44
N LEU A 878 -11.73 17.08 40.21
CA LEU A 878 -12.20 18.36 39.67
C LEU A 878 -11.04 19.18 39.05
N LEU A 879 -9.88 19.19 39.71
CA LEU A 879 -8.66 19.80 39.17
C LEU A 879 -8.29 19.16 37.84
N TRP A 880 -8.26 17.82 37.78
CA TRP A 880 -7.82 17.11 36.59
C TRP A 880 -8.80 17.29 35.43
N VAL A 881 -10.11 17.22 35.67
CA VAL A 881 -11.14 17.47 34.65
C VAL A 881 -11.09 18.92 34.17
N SER A 882 -11.06 19.89 35.07
CA SER A 882 -11.06 21.32 34.67
C SER A 882 -9.80 21.71 33.90
N SER A 883 -8.61 21.35 34.38
CA SER A 883 -7.36 21.57 33.65
C SER A 883 -7.28 20.78 32.34
N GLY A 884 -7.87 19.57 32.30
CA GLY A 884 -7.99 18.75 31.10
C GLY A 884 -8.83 19.42 30.02
N LEU A 885 -9.99 19.98 30.37
CA LEU A 885 -10.84 20.74 29.46
C LEU A 885 -10.15 22.01 28.94
N VAL A 886 -9.45 22.75 29.82
CA VAL A 886 -8.66 23.93 29.42
C VAL A 886 -7.53 23.52 28.47
N ALA A 887 -6.84 22.41 28.74
CA ALA A 887 -5.80 21.87 27.86
C ALA A 887 -6.36 21.45 26.49
N ALA A 888 -7.54 20.82 26.47
CA ALA A 888 -8.24 20.43 25.24
C ALA A 888 -8.61 21.64 24.37
N LEU A 889 -9.17 22.70 24.97
CA LEU A 889 -9.49 23.96 24.28
C LEU A 889 -8.21 24.67 23.80
N THR A 890 -7.17 24.70 24.62
CA THR A 890 -5.86 25.25 24.23
C THR A 890 -5.28 24.50 23.04
N CYS A 891 -5.46 23.17 22.97
CA CYS A 891 -5.06 22.35 21.83
C CYS A 891 -5.84 22.66 20.56
N VAL A 892 -7.14 22.95 20.66
CA VAL A 892 -7.96 23.44 19.54
C VAL A 892 -7.43 24.78 19.03
N VAL A 893 -7.17 25.75 19.92
CA VAL A 893 -6.63 27.05 19.53
C VAL A 893 -5.27 26.87 18.85
N ALA A 894 -4.39 26.05 19.42
CA ALA A 894 -3.09 25.75 18.84
C ALA A 894 -3.21 25.10 17.44
N LYS A 895 -4.22 24.24 17.21
CA LYS A 895 -4.50 23.65 15.89
C LYS A 895 -4.72 24.73 14.84
N TRP A 896 -5.62 25.65 15.13
CA TRP A 896 -6.01 26.71 14.18
C TRP A 896 -4.91 27.75 13.97
N VAL A 897 -4.12 28.05 15.00
CA VAL A 897 -2.99 28.99 14.92
C VAL A 897 -1.79 28.39 14.18
N LEU A 898 -1.44 27.13 14.44
CA LEU A 898 -0.23 26.51 13.90
C LEU A 898 -0.45 25.85 12.53
N VAL A 899 -1.59 25.17 12.36
CA VAL A 899 -1.85 24.30 11.18
C VAL A 899 -2.85 24.94 10.22
N GLY A 900 -3.93 25.54 10.75
CA GLY A 900 -5.00 26.15 9.95
C GLY A 900 -5.97 25.12 9.35
N LYS A 901 -6.56 25.47 8.20
CA LYS A 901 -7.42 24.58 7.39
C LYS A 901 -6.65 24.09 6.18
N LYS A 902 -6.71 22.78 5.93
CA LYS A 902 -6.17 22.12 4.74
C LYS A 902 -7.26 21.93 3.70
N ASN A 903 -6.90 22.02 2.41
CA ASN A 903 -7.84 21.82 1.31
C ASN A 903 -7.71 20.43 0.70
N GLU A 904 -8.83 19.86 0.25
CA GLU A 904 -8.84 18.59 -0.48
C GLU A 904 -8.01 18.74 -1.78
N GLY A 905 -7.09 17.80 -2.02
CA GLY A 905 -6.15 17.85 -3.14
C GLY A 905 -4.91 18.72 -2.93
N GLU A 906 -4.82 19.49 -1.83
CA GLU A 906 -3.62 20.26 -1.48
C GLU A 906 -2.40 19.34 -1.43
N THR A 907 -1.29 19.79 -2.02
CA THR A 907 -0.03 19.04 -2.01
C THR A 907 1.09 19.93 -1.47
N VAL A 908 1.79 19.44 -0.44
CA VAL A 908 2.90 20.15 0.20
C VAL A 908 4.15 19.28 0.25
N GLN A 909 5.30 19.90 0.48
CA GLN A 909 6.55 19.17 0.72
C GLN A 909 6.63 18.69 2.17
N ILE A 910 7.15 17.48 2.41
CA ILE A 910 7.31 16.88 3.75
C ILE A 910 8.20 17.74 4.66
N TRP A 911 9.17 18.45 4.08
CA TRP A 911 10.07 19.37 4.78
C TRP A 911 9.61 20.84 4.69
N SER A 912 8.32 21.08 4.42
CA SER A 912 7.74 22.42 4.40
C SER A 912 7.45 22.92 5.81
N LYS A 913 7.42 24.26 5.97
CA LYS A 913 7.02 24.90 7.23
C LYS A 913 5.65 24.43 7.71
N GLY A 914 4.70 24.21 6.79
CA GLY A 914 3.35 23.75 7.12
C GLY A 914 3.35 22.37 7.80
N VAL A 915 4.11 21.41 7.27
CA VAL A 915 4.23 20.07 7.86
C VAL A 915 4.96 20.13 9.21
N PHE A 916 5.96 21.01 9.37
CA PHE A 916 6.62 21.18 10.66
C PHE A 916 5.72 21.79 11.74
N MET A 917 4.84 22.71 11.39
CA MET A 917 3.88 23.26 12.37
C MET A 917 2.82 22.21 12.73
N ASP A 918 2.42 21.36 11.79
CA ASP A 918 1.59 20.20 12.04
C ASP A 918 2.25 19.23 13.05
N THR A 919 3.53 18.88 12.89
CA THR A 919 4.20 17.97 13.84
C THR A 919 4.35 18.57 15.25
N VAL A 920 4.50 19.88 15.38
CA VAL A 920 4.46 20.58 16.69
C VAL A 920 3.08 20.51 17.32
N TRP A 921 2.03 20.75 16.54
CA TRP A 921 0.66 20.60 17.01
C TRP A 921 0.33 19.15 17.39
N GLN A 922 0.72 18.17 16.58
CA GLN A 922 0.53 16.74 16.86
C GLN A 922 1.23 16.30 18.16
N ALA A 923 2.40 16.85 18.46
CA ALA A 923 3.08 16.63 19.74
C ALA A 923 2.25 17.16 20.92
N PHE A 924 1.64 18.34 20.78
CA PHE A 924 0.73 18.89 21.79
C PHE A 924 -0.56 18.09 21.92
N ARG A 925 -1.17 17.68 20.81
CA ARG A 925 -2.35 16.81 20.79
C ARG A 925 -2.07 15.48 21.48
N THR A 926 -0.90 14.88 21.23
CA THR A 926 -0.48 13.64 21.88
C THR A 926 -0.35 13.81 23.39
N LEU A 927 0.27 14.91 23.84
CA LEU A 927 0.40 15.24 25.26
C LEU A 927 -0.96 15.48 25.93
N VAL A 928 -1.88 16.20 25.28
CA VAL A 928 -3.24 16.47 25.76
C VAL A 928 -4.08 15.18 25.81
N GLY A 929 -3.87 14.28 24.84
CA GLY A 929 -4.42 12.93 24.86
C GLY A 929 -3.99 12.16 26.09
N ASP A 930 -2.67 12.01 26.29
CA ASP A 930 -2.11 11.30 27.46
C ASP A 930 -2.48 11.95 28.80
N TYR A 931 -2.70 13.27 28.82
CA TYR A 931 -3.13 13.99 30.02
C TYR A 931 -4.61 13.76 30.36
N PHE A 932 -5.53 13.89 29.39
CA PHE A 932 -6.97 13.88 29.66
C PHE A 932 -7.81 13.34 28.51
N MET A 933 -7.58 13.78 27.27
CA MET A 933 -8.57 13.55 26.20
C MET A 933 -8.71 12.07 25.79
N ASP A 934 -7.71 11.23 26.03
CA ASP A 934 -7.81 9.78 25.76
C ASP A 934 -8.88 9.11 26.65
N MET A 935 -9.09 9.62 27.87
CA MET A 935 -10.13 9.17 28.82
C MET A 935 -11.54 9.45 28.29
N THR A 936 -11.67 10.41 27.38
CA THR A 936 -12.96 10.87 26.86
C THR A 936 -13.34 10.18 25.55
N SER A 937 -12.43 9.43 24.92
CA SER A 937 -12.73 8.70 23.67
C SER A 937 -13.92 7.74 23.85
N GLY A 938 -14.73 7.57 22.81
CA GLY A 938 -16.02 6.87 22.88
C GLY A 938 -17.15 7.65 23.57
N SER A 939 -16.97 8.94 23.87
CA SER A 939 -18.00 9.83 24.44
C SER A 939 -18.27 11.06 23.57
N ILE A 940 -19.38 11.74 23.85
CA ILE A 940 -19.76 12.99 23.17
C ILE A 940 -18.73 14.12 23.34
N LEU A 941 -18.00 14.13 24.46
CA LEU A 941 -16.97 15.15 24.72
C LEU A 941 -15.80 15.01 23.72
N PHE A 942 -15.44 13.79 23.36
CA PHE A 942 -14.39 13.55 22.35
C PHE A 942 -14.85 13.96 20.96
N VAL A 943 -16.10 13.63 20.60
CA VAL A 943 -16.69 14.03 19.32
C VAL A 943 -16.80 15.55 19.19
N LEU A 944 -17.21 16.23 20.28
CA LEU A 944 -17.20 17.70 20.34
C LEU A 944 -15.80 18.27 20.11
N TRP A 945 -14.78 17.66 20.72
CA TRP A 945 -13.40 18.08 20.53
C TRP A 945 -12.93 17.90 19.08
N MET A 946 -13.27 16.78 18.43
CA MET A 946 -13.01 16.57 16.99
C MET A 946 -13.66 17.67 16.14
N LYS A 947 -14.94 17.98 16.42
CA LYS A 947 -15.67 19.03 15.71
C LYS A 947 -15.01 20.40 15.86
N LEU A 948 -14.58 20.76 17.08
CA LEU A 948 -13.83 22.00 17.34
C LEU A 948 -12.48 22.05 16.62
N MET A 949 -11.84 20.90 16.38
CA MET A 949 -10.60 20.80 15.59
C MET A 949 -10.83 20.84 14.07
N GLY A 950 -12.08 20.78 13.61
CA GLY A 950 -12.45 20.98 12.21
C GLY A 950 -13.13 19.80 11.54
N SER A 951 -13.37 18.69 12.23
CA SER A 951 -14.13 17.57 11.67
C SER A 951 -15.59 17.95 11.44
N GLU A 952 -16.15 17.45 10.34
CA GLU A 952 -17.56 17.64 9.98
C GLU A 952 -18.37 16.49 10.59
N ILE A 953 -19.01 16.75 11.74
CA ILE A 953 -19.69 15.73 12.53
C ILE A 953 -21.04 16.23 13.08
N GLU A 954 -22.07 15.38 13.03
CA GLU A 954 -23.39 15.59 13.65
C GLU A 954 -23.41 15.07 15.10
N LEU A 955 -23.66 15.94 16.09
CA LEU A 955 -23.42 15.62 17.52
C LEU A 955 -24.53 14.75 18.16
N ASP A 956 -25.75 14.81 17.65
CA ASP A 956 -26.97 14.26 18.22
C ASP A 956 -27.35 12.87 17.68
N GLN A 957 -26.53 12.31 16.79
CA GLN A 957 -26.94 11.20 15.92
C GLN A 957 -26.21 9.87 16.20
N GLY A 958 -25.74 9.63 17.42
CA GLY A 958 -25.23 8.31 17.85
C GLY A 958 -23.84 7.94 17.32
N ILE A 959 -23.02 8.94 17.03
CA ILE A 959 -21.63 8.76 16.55
C ILE A 959 -20.74 8.27 17.68
N TYR A 960 -19.93 7.26 17.40
CA TYR A 960 -18.99 6.67 18.35
C TYR A 960 -17.57 6.66 17.76
N VAL A 961 -16.63 7.35 18.42
CA VAL A 961 -15.23 7.38 18.00
C VAL A 961 -14.32 7.02 19.17
N ASP A 962 -13.70 5.84 19.11
CA ASP A 962 -12.77 5.32 20.11
C ASP A 962 -11.31 5.36 19.63
N SER A 963 -10.94 6.35 18.81
CA SER A 963 -9.57 6.44 18.29
C SER A 963 -9.02 7.85 18.21
N MET A 964 -7.89 8.05 18.87
CA MET A 964 -7.02 9.22 18.67
C MET A 964 -6.48 9.32 17.24
N GLY A 965 -6.44 8.21 16.50
CA GLY A 965 -6.05 8.17 15.09
C GLY A 965 -7.05 8.85 14.14
N ALA A 966 -8.26 9.15 14.60
CA ALA A 966 -9.23 9.95 13.84
C ALA A 966 -8.88 11.46 13.83
N LEU A 967 -7.95 11.90 14.69
CA LEU A 967 -7.53 13.29 14.84
C LEU A 967 -6.18 13.58 14.16
N LEU A 968 -5.73 12.73 13.24
CA LEU A 968 -4.50 12.99 12.48
C LEU A 968 -4.66 14.21 11.57
N ASN A 969 -5.78 14.29 10.83
CA ASN A 969 -6.16 15.47 10.06
C ASN A 969 -7.66 15.72 10.28
N PRO A 970 -8.05 16.29 11.43
CA PRO A 970 -9.46 16.37 11.80
C PRO A 970 -10.30 17.12 10.76
N GLU A 971 -9.75 18.17 10.13
CA GLU A 971 -10.41 18.91 9.04
C GLU A 971 -10.65 18.12 7.75
N MET A 972 -10.05 16.93 7.63
CA MET A 972 -10.25 16.01 6.49
C MET A 972 -11.22 14.88 6.82
N VAL A 973 -11.87 14.91 7.99
CA VAL A 973 -12.75 13.82 8.44
C VAL A 973 -14.19 14.32 8.51
N GLU A 974 -15.06 13.63 7.78
CA GLU A 974 -16.51 13.80 7.79
C GLU A 974 -17.17 12.51 8.25
N ILE A 975 -18.05 12.60 9.25
CA ILE A 975 -18.76 11.47 9.85
C ILE A 975 -20.24 11.82 9.97
N GLU A 976 -21.07 11.10 9.23
CA GLU A 976 -22.53 11.20 9.28
C GLU A 976 -23.12 10.41 10.46
N ARG A 977 -24.43 10.55 10.65
CA ARG A 977 -25.25 9.88 11.67
C ARG A 977 -24.89 8.40 11.88
N GLY A 978 -24.74 7.99 13.14
CA GLY A 978 -24.46 6.60 13.52
C GLY A 978 -23.08 6.07 13.11
N GLY A 979 -22.22 6.90 12.51
CA GLY A 979 -20.87 6.52 12.13
C GLY A 979 -20.03 6.07 13.33
N CYS A 980 -19.29 4.98 13.15
CA CYS A 980 -18.53 4.31 14.20
C CYS A 980 -17.07 4.12 13.80
N VAL A 981 -16.14 4.57 14.64
CA VAL A 981 -14.69 4.39 14.46
C VAL A 981 -14.13 3.65 15.66
N GLY A 982 -13.66 2.44 15.44
CA GLY A 982 -13.14 1.52 16.44
C GLY A 982 -11.75 1.91 16.96
N ARG A 983 -11.32 1.19 18.01
CA ARG A 983 -10.08 1.44 18.73
C ARG A 983 -8.86 1.44 17.81
N GLU A 984 -8.00 2.45 17.97
CA GLU A 984 -6.72 2.57 17.23
C GLU A 984 -6.86 2.54 15.69
N ALA A 985 -8.07 2.77 15.15
CA ALA A 985 -8.25 3.00 13.72
C ALA A 985 -7.57 4.32 13.30
N LEU A 986 -6.95 4.34 12.14
CA LEU A 986 -6.21 5.50 11.63
C LEU A 986 -6.94 6.10 10.43
N LEU A 987 -7.34 7.37 10.54
CA LEU A 987 -7.95 8.12 9.44
C LEU A 987 -6.91 9.07 8.88
N PHE A 988 -6.22 8.65 7.81
CA PHE A 988 -5.18 9.44 7.17
C PHE A 988 -5.80 10.38 6.14
N GLY A 989 -5.99 11.65 6.53
CA GLY A 989 -6.34 12.71 5.59
C GLY A 989 -5.19 13.12 4.67
N HIS A 990 -4.04 12.44 4.75
CA HIS A 990 -2.87 12.67 3.89
C HIS A 990 -2.13 11.39 3.51
N VAL A 991 -1.41 11.42 2.38
CA VAL A 991 -0.53 10.33 1.93
C VAL A 991 0.73 10.90 1.29
N TYR A 992 1.83 10.15 1.38
CA TYR A 992 3.07 10.46 0.69
C TYR A 992 3.00 10.01 -0.78
N GLU A 993 3.23 10.92 -1.72
CA GLU A 993 3.20 10.64 -3.18
C GLU A 993 4.53 10.96 -3.88
N GLY A 994 5.01 10.00 -4.66
CA GLY A 994 6.12 10.16 -5.62
C GLY A 994 7.52 10.28 -5.01
N GLU A 995 8.52 10.42 -5.89
CA GLU A 995 9.95 10.50 -5.54
C GLU A 995 10.38 11.86 -4.95
N GLY A 996 9.45 12.80 -4.81
CA GLY A 996 9.75 14.21 -4.53
C GLY A 996 9.38 14.70 -3.15
N GLY A 997 9.11 13.84 -2.17
CA GLY A 997 8.81 14.30 -0.81
C GLY A 997 7.40 14.87 -0.62
N LYS A 998 6.46 14.61 -1.52
CA LYS A 998 5.15 15.29 -1.52
C LYS A 998 4.15 14.61 -0.59
N VAL A 999 3.40 15.41 0.15
CA VAL A 999 2.28 15.00 1.00
C VAL A 999 1.01 15.56 0.37
N LYS A 1000 0.12 14.68 -0.08
CA LYS A 1000 -1.17 15.04 -0.67
C LYS A 1000 -2.29 14.82 0.33
N PHE A 1001 -3.19 15.79 0.46
CA PHE A 1001 -4.36 15.70 1.34
C PHE A 1001 -5.62 15.27 0.58
N GLY A 1002 -6.49 14.53 1.25
CA GLY A 1002 -7.76 14.06 0.70
C GLY A 1002 -8.79 13.81 1.79
N LYS A 1003 -10.04 14.20 1.55
CA LYS A 1003 -11.11 14.13 2.54
C LYS A 1003 -11.60 12.68 2.68
N ILE A 1004 -11.82 12.25 3.91
CA ILE A 1004 -12.39 10.95 4.29
C ILE A 1004 -13.84 11.17 4.68
N ARG A 1005 -14.75 10.38 4.09
CA ARG A 1005 -16.20 10.48 4.33
C ARG A 1005 -16.72 9.16 4.88
N ILE A 1006 -17.33 9.18 6.05
CA ILE A 1006 -18.01 8.05 6.67
C ILE A 1006 -19.51 8.33 6.62
N GLY A 1007 -20.23 7.62 5.75
CA GLY A 1007 -21.67 7.78 5.57
C GLY A 1007 -22.48 7.24 6.75
N GLU A 1008 -23.79 7.45 6.70
CA GLU A 1008 -24.73 7.07 7.77
C GLU A 1008 -24.58 5.58 8.18
N GLY A 1009 -24.34 5.30 9.46
CA GLY A 1009 -24.12 3.95 9.98
C GLY A 1009 -22.83 3.28 9.48
N GLY A 1010 -21.93 4.05 8.85
CA GLY A 1010 -20.64 3.57 8.40
C GLY A 1010 -19.76 3.10 9.56
N PHE A 1011 -19.09 1.97 9.40
CA PHE A 1011 -18.26 1.36 10.43
C PHE A 1011 -16.80 1.21 9.97
N ILE A 1012 -15.87 1.69 10.80
CA ILE A 1012 -14.43 1.48 10.67
C ILE A 1012 -13.97 0.67 11.88
N GLY A 1013 -13.53 -0.56 11.63
CA GLY A 1013 -13.11 -1.49 12.67
C GLY A 1013 -11.79 -1.10 13.35
N SER A 1014 -11.53 -1.72 14.50
CA SER A 1014 -10.32 -1.46 15.27
C SER A 1014 -9.05 -1.72 14.46
N ARG A 1015 -8.09 -0.80 14.55
CA ARG A 1015 -6.82 -0.81 13.79
C ARG A 1015 -6.97 -0.90 12.28
N ALA A 1016 -8.14 -0.56 11.73
CA ALA A 1016 -8.27 -0.33 10.31
C ALA A 1016 -7.54 0.95 9.90
N VAL A 1017 -7.09 1.00 8.65
CA VAL A 1017 -6.45 2.17 8.04
C VAL A 1017 -7.33 2.68 6.92
N VAL A 1018 -7.67 3.97 6.99
CA VAL A 1018 -8.40 4.66 5.92
C VAL A 1018 -7.48 5.69 5.29
N MET A 1019 -7.22 5.50 3.99
CA MET A 1019 -6.36 6.37 3.19
C MET A 1019 -7.12 7.62 2.69
N PRO A 1020 -6.44 8.63 2.16
CA PRO A 1020 -7.09 9.86 1.70
C PRO A 1020 -8.10 9.61 0.58
N GLY A 1021 -9.20 10.35 0.60
CA GLY A 1021 -10.24 10.28 -0.44
C GLY A 1021 -11.23 9.12 -0.27
N VAL A 1022 -11.06 8.25 0.73
CA VAL A 1022 -11.97 7.12 0.95
C VAL A 1022 -13.37 7.60 1.31
N ARG A 1023 -14.36 6.91 0.72
CA ARG A 1023 -15.77 7.03 1.07
C ARG A 1023 -16.30 5.71 1.60
N VAL A 1024 -16.66 5.65 2.87
CA VAL A 1024 -17.48 4.56 3.41
C VAL A 1024 -18.93 4.93 3.16
N GLU A 1025 -19.63 4.16 2.33
CA GLU A 1025 -21.05 4.42 2.03
C GLU A 1025 -21.92 4.19 3.28
N SER A 1026 -23.18 4.61 3.22
CA SER A 1026 -24.13 4.37 4.30
C SER A 1026 -24.27 2.87 4.56
N GLY A 1027 -24.09 2.46 5.82
CA GLY A 1027 -24.02 1.05 6.24
C GLY A 1027 -22.76 0.29 5.79
N GLY A 1028 -21.83 0.96 5.09
CA GLY A 1028 -20.53 0.44 4.70
C GLY A 1028 -19.70 0.02 5.92
N SER A 1029 -18.93 -1.06 5.79
CA SER A 1029 -18.26 -1.67 6.94
C SER A 1029 -16.84 -2.08 6.58
N LEU A 1030 -15.85 -1.27 6.98
CA LEU A 1030 -14.44 -1.64 6.93
C LEU A 1030 -14.09 -2.42 8.19
N SER A 1031 -13.72 -3.69 8.05
CA SER A 1031 -13.47 -4.56 9.22
C SER A 1031 -12.18 -4.21 9.97
N ALA A 1032 -11.99 -4.76 11.18
CA ALA A 1032 -10.75 -4.60 11.92
C ALA A 1032 -9.52 -5.04 11.09
N LEU A 1033 -8.36 -4.41 11.31
CA LEU A 1033 -7.13 -4.64 10.54
C LEU A 1033 -7.35 -4.67 9.00
N SER A 1034 -8.26 -3.85 8.48
CA SER A 1034 -8.47 -3.70 7.04
C SER A 1034 -7.98 -2.35 6.56
N LEU A 1035 -7.50 -2.31 5.32
CA LEU A 1035 -7.04 -1.12 4.63
C LEU A 1035 -8.08 -0.72 3.59
N ALA A 1036 -8.57 0.52 3.64
CA ALA A 1036 -9.25 1.15 2.52
C ALA A 1036 -8.23 2.00 1.75
N MET A 1037 -8.01 1.64 0.49
CA MET A 1037 -7.05 2.27 -0.40
C MET A 1037 -7.48 3.68 -0.78
N LYS A 1038 -6.55 4.47 -1.30
CA LYS A 1038 -6.81 5.86 -1.71
C LYS A 1038 -7.99 5.92 -2.67
N GLU A 1039 -8.91 6.87 -2.43
CA GLU A 1039 -10.12 7.09 -3.25
C GLU A 1039 -11.06 5.87 -3.34
N GLU A 1040 -10.88 4.85 -2.50
CA GLU A 1040 -11.74 3.65 -2.49
C GLU A 1040 -13.13 3.96 -1.93
N ILE A 1041 -14.15 3.30 -2.51
CA ILE A 1041 -15.52 3.32 -2.02
C ILE A 1041 -15.80 2.01 -1.29
N VAL A 1042 -15.93 2.08 0.05
CA VAL A 1042 -16.30 0.93 0.89
C VAL A 1042 -17.82 0.81 0.90
N LYS A 1043 -18.33 -0.12 0.10
CA LYS A 1043 -19.77 -0.34 -0.09
C LYS A 1043 -20.42 -1.06 1.09
N SER A 1044 -21.74 -0.86 1.26
CA SER A 1044 -22.55 -1.74 2.11
C SER A 1044 -22.61 -3.14 1.50
N ARG A 1045 -22.42 -4.18 2.32
CA ARG A 1045 -22.60 -5.57 1.89
C ARG A 1045 -24.06 -5.99 1.95
#